data_AF-A0A369GWX9-F1
#
_entry.id   AF-A0A369GWX9-F1
#
_cell.length_a   1.000
_cell.length_b   1.000
_cell.length_c   1.000
_cell.angle_alpha   90.00
_cell.angle_beta   90.00
_cell.angle_gamma   90.00
#
_symmetry.space_group_name_H-M   'P 1'
#
loop_
_entity.id
_entity.type
_entity.pdbx_description
1 polymer ?
#
loop_
_entity_poly.entity_id
_entity_poly.type
_entity_poly.pdbx_seq_one_letter_code
_entity_poly.pdbx_strand_id
1 'polypeptide(L)'
;KQFIRNVRAAKTIADERAVIQKESAAIRASFREESADHGVRRNNVAKLLYLFTLGERTHFGQIECLKLLASPRFADKRLGHLATSLLLDENQEVLTLVTNSLKNDLSHTNQYIVGLALCTLGNIASVEMSRDLFPEIEQLISTSNPYIRRKAALCAMRICRKVPDLQENFLEKAAHLLADRNHGVLLCGLTLVTSLCEADEDEEGGENEEAIIEKFRTFVPGLVKTLKSLSTSGYAPEHDVTGITDPFLQVKILRLLRVLAVGDAETSEQINDILAQVATNTDSSKNVGNSILYEAVRTILDIEADSGLRVLGVNILGKFLTNRDNNIRYVALNTLIKVVAIEPNAVQRHRNTILECLRDPDISIRRRALELSFTLINESNVRVLIRELLAFLEVADNEFKPTMTSQIGIASDKFAPSKRWHFDTMLRVLSLAGNYLKEQILSSFIRLLATTPELQAYAVQKLYANLKVDITQESLTQAAAWCVGEYADMLLRGGQYEEEVIQSVKESEVVDLLALILNSSYATQVTTEYIVTAFIKLTTRFSEASQVERIRRILQKHQTSLDVEVQQRAVEYGNLFSFDEIRRGVLEKMPPPQIKEESRVLGPAPTKKNRANRKSRVIKPTEQDLLDLMDAPPAAAAPANGSQASNSDLLADILGGGAAAPSPISSTPSSQQQPPATSSSSIMDLFGSEPSPAVSSSSAALDLIGGSAPPSKSGPAGHACYDANGLKVTIQLQRNAEGVIQATALFQNGAGSAPLSNVGLQAAVPKSQKLQLLSISSSEVAVGGSATQMMRISGCKGEFHDGTIIHVDQVNERIRLFRLELVSGPAKFSPGQWVDTFVPGIDKPGGFTITSVPSRASTSTNPYIELAIAQADGNAVTQWLWRPRSEVMGEKLRLRIGGSFVFPPSLDERRGEDGVRGSVVFVAGGVGINPLFSMIGYLAESELGIDDVRLLYATKIPASGRLDQVLFLRDIAELFGQGKLRGEIRLYVTAATTTATTTLDSLPGIRDICGAPVSVRAGRISSDEVRSVVRNLVPDETLVYVCGPPLMTDELVAALIAEGIPSSNRILTEKWW
;
A
#
# COMPACT_ATOMS: atom_id res chain seq x y z
N LYS A 1 -3.07 -19.31 38.73
CA LYS A 1 -4.48 -19.51 39.13
C LYS A 1 -5.03 -18.37 40.00
N GLN A 2 -4.53 -18.10 41.22
CA GLN A 2 -5.10 -17.03 42.07
C GLN A 2 -5.06 -15.64 41.41
N PHE A 3 -3.93 -15.25 40.80
CA PHE A 3 -3.83 -13.99 40.04
C PHE A 3 -4.98 -13.81 39.02
N ILE A 4 -5.27 -14.84 38.20
CA ILE A 4 -6.39 -14.85 37.24
C ILE A 4 -7.74 -14.67 37.93
N ARG A 5 -7.94 -15.22 39.13
CA ARG A 5 -9.18 -14.97 39.92
C ARG A 5 -9.26 -13.53 40.37
N ASN A 6 -8.16 -12.93 40.82
CA ASN A 6 -8.13 -11.54 41.28
C ASN A 6 -8.43 -10.58 40.12
N VAL A 7 -7.80 -10.79 38.95
CA VAL A 7 -8.08 -10.04 37.70
C VAL A 7 -9.56 -10.19 37.31
N ARG A 8 -10.10 -11.41 37.30
CA ARG A 8 -11.53 -11.66 37.01
C ARG A 8 -12.51 -11.23 38.11
N ALA A 9 -12.02 -10.81 39.29
CA ALA A 9 -12.84 -10.28 40.38
C ALA A 9 -12.82 -8.75 40.44
N ALA A 10 -11.91 -8.11 39.68
CA ALA A 10 -11.89 -6.67 39.55
C ALA A 10 -13.18 -6.17 38.89
N LYS A 11 -13.78 -5.11 39.46
CA LYS A 11 -15.08 -4.59 38.99
C LYS A 11 -14.95 -3.48 37.94
N THR A 12 -13.75 -2.96 37.75
CA THR A 12 -13.45 -1.87 36.81
C THR A 12 -12.08 -2.08 36.17
N ILE A 13 -11.85 -1.50 34.99
CA ILE A 13 -10.56 -1.55 34.29
C ILE A 13 -9.44 -0.89 35.13
N ALA A 14 -9.77 0.08 35.99
CA ALA A 14 -8.80 0.70 36.90
C ALA A 14 -8.37 -0.25 38.04
N ASP A 15 -9.32 -0.96 38.64
CA ASP A 15 -9.09 -2.01 39.64
C ASP A 15 -8.30 -3.20 39.04
N GLU A 16 -8.65 -3.60 37.81
CA GLU A 16 -7.93 -4.62 37.05
C GLU A 16 -6.47 -4.21 36.81
N ARG A 17 -6.24 -2.98 36.31
CA ARG A 17 -4.90 -2.40 36.12
C ARG A 17 -4.13 -2.29 37.44
N ALA A 18 -4.77 -2.00 38.57
CA ALA A 18 -4.11 -1.97 39.88
C ALA A 18 -3.66 -3.38 40.33
N VAL A 19 -4.48 -4.41 40.13
CA VAL A 19 -4.12 -5.82 40.39
C VAL A 19 -2.98 -6.28 39.47
N ILE A 20 -3.06 -5.95 38.18
CA ILE A 20 -2.04 -6.20 37.16
C ILE A 20 -0.71 -5.54 37.54
N GLN A 21 -0.72 -4.24 37.86
CA GLN A 21 0.50 -3.51 38.23
C GLN A 21 1.14 -4.07 39.50
N LYS A 22 0.34 -4.37 40.54
CA LYS A 22 0.80 -4.95 41.80
C LYS A 22 1.49 -6.31 41.59
N GLU A 23 0.90 -7.20 40.79
CA GLU A 23 1.50 -8.50 40.47
C GLU A 23 2.71 -8.35 39.53
N SER A 24 2.70 -7.41 38.57
CA SER A 24 3.88 -7.11 37.73
C SER A 24 5.07 -6.56 38.54
N ALA A 25 4.81 -5.83 39.63
CA ALA A 25 5.84 -5.34 40.53
C ALA A 25 6.42 -6.50 41.38
N ALA A 26 5.56 -7.37 41.90
CA ALA A 26 5.99 -8.57 42.64
C ALA A 26 6.82 -9.54 41.77
N ILE A 27 6.46 -9.73 40.49
CA ILE A 27 7.26 -10.52 39.54
C ILE A 27 8.62 -9.84 39.29
N ARG A 28 8.65 -8.51 39.08
CA ARG A 28 9.89 -7.74 38.87
C ARG A 28 10.80 -7.68 40.11
N ALA A 29 10.25 -7.78 41.32
CA ALA A 29 11.03 -7.94 42.55
C ALA A 29 11.64 -9.35 42.62
N SER A 30 10.81 -10.38 42.50
CA SER A 30 11.24 -11.79 42.60
C SER A 30 12.24 -12.21 41.50
N PHE A 31 12.25 -11.56 40.33
CA PHE A 31 13.29 -11.76 39.32
C PHE A 31 14.63 -11.04 39.63
N ARG A 32 14.64 -9.99 40.46
CA ARG A 32 15.89 -9.35 40.95
C ARG A 32 16.52 -10.12 42.11
N GLU A 33 15.70 -10.82 42.89
CA GLU A 33 16.11 -11.62 44.06
C GLU A 33 16.77 -12.97 43.68
N GLU A 34 16.92 -13.27 42.38
CA GLU A 34 17.57 -14.48 41.82
C GLU A 34 17.18 -15.79 42.54
N SER A 35 15.89 -15.97 42.85
CA SER A 35 15.41 -17.10 43.65
C SER A 35 15.88 -18.46 43.09
N ALA A 36 16.58 -19.24 43.92
CA ALA A 36 17.08 -20.57 43.54
C ALA A 36 15.95 -21.58 43.29
N ASP A 37 14.74 -21.38 43.84
CA ASP A 37 13.60 -22.26 43.55
C ASP A 37 13.05 -22.07 42.13
N HIS A 38 13.31 -23.07 41.29
CA HIS A 38 12.72 -23.22 39.96
C HIS A 38 11.17 -23.23 39.98
N GLY A 39 10.55 -23.66 41.08
CA GLY A 39 9.10 -23.63 41.30
C GLY A 39 8.52 -22.22 41.31
N VAL A 40 9.12 -21.29 42.07
CA VAL A 40 8.77 -19.86 42.07
C VAL A 40 9.02 -19.24 40.69
N ARG A 41 10.19 -19.45 40.07
CA ARG A 41 10.51 -18.94 38.72
C ARG A 41 9.46 -19.37 37.69
N ARG A 42 9.09 -20.65 37.66
CA ARG A 42 8.05 -21.18 36.77
C ARG A 42 6.67 -20.55 37.02
N ASN A 43 6.28 -20.36 38.29
CA ASN A 43 5.01 -19.73 38.62
C ASN A 43 4.98 -18.25 38.16
N ASN A 44 6.08 -17.53 38.32
CA ASN A 44 6.20 -16.13 37.92
C ASN A 44 6.22 -15.96 36.39
N VAL A 45 6.94 -16.81 35.64
CA VAL A 45 6.84 -16.82 34.17
C VAL A 45 5.44 -17.23 33.69
N ALA A 46 4.74 -18.12 34.39
CA ALA A 46 3.35 -18.46 34.06
C ALA A 46 2.37 -17.29 34.32
N LYS A 47 2.62 -16.43 35.32
CA LYS A 47 1.90 -15.15 35.47
C LYS A 47 2.29 -14.16 34.37
N LEU A 48 3.57 -14.10 33.98
CA LEU A 48 4.09 -13.23 32.94
C LEU A 48 3.45 -13.52 31.57
N LEU A 49 3.27 -14.79 31.20
CA LEU A 49 2.55 -15.14 29.97
C LEU A 49 1.06 -14.74 30.03
N TYR A 50 0.44 -14.78 31.21
CA TYR A 50 -0.92 -14.26 31.35
C TYR A 50 -0.97 -12.72 31.20
N LEU A 51 0.00 -11.99 31.74
CA LEU A 51 0.17 -10.55 31.49
C LEU A 51 0.34 -10.25 29.99
N PHE A 52 1.17 -11.04 29.29
CA PHE A 52 1.34 -10.90 27.83
C PHE A 52 0.02 -11.14 27.07
N THR A 53 -0.79 -12.14 27.45
CA THR A 53 -2.12 -12.35 26.84
C THR A 53 -3.15 -11.26 27.18
N LEU A 54 -2.86 -10.36 28.12
CA LEU A 54 -3.64 -9.16 28.40
C LEU A 54 -3.09 -7.89 27.70
N GLY A 55 -2.02 -8.02 26.89
CA GLY A 55 -1.37 -6.91 26.19
C GLY A 55 -0.38 -6.10 27.02
N GLU A 56 0.00 -6.56 28.21
CA GLU A 56 0.94 -5.84 29.08
C GLU A 56 2.41 -6.04 28.68
N ARG A 57 3.27 -5.08 29.05
CA ARG A 57 4.68 -5.07 28.63
C ARG A 57 5.55 -6.03 29.47
N THR A 58 6.00 -7.12 28.87
CA THR A 58 6.63 -8.28 29.57
C THR A 58 8.13 -8.51 29.27
N HIS A 59 8.77 -7.69 28.45
CA HIS A 59 10.18 -7.82 28.01
C HIS A 59 11.17 -8.19 29.12
N PHE A 60 11.01 -7.62 30.32
CA PHE A 60 11.91 -7.83 31.47
C PHE A 60 12.03 -9.30 31.94
N GLY A 61 11.14 -10.20 31.51
CA GLY A 61 11.19 -11.63 31.86
C GLY A 61 11.79 -12.55 30.79
N GLN A 62 12.26 -12.04 29.65
CA GLN A 62 12.79 -12.84 28.53
C GLN A 62 13.98 -13.73 28.97
N ILE A 63 14.91 -13.18 29.75
CA ILE A 63 16.09 -13.92 30.27
C ILE A 63 15.66 -15.04 31.25
N GLU A 64 14.64 -14.80 32.09
CA GLU A 64 14.11 -15.84 32.99
C GLU A 64 13.41 -16.98 32.23
N CYS A 65 12.94 -16.74 31.00
CA CYS A 65 12.43 -17.79 30.13
C CYS A 65 13.57 -18.68 29.59
N LEU A 66 14.74 -18.12 29.29
CA LEU A 66 15.94 -18.90 28.98
C LEU A 66 16.40 -19.74 30.18
N LYS A 67 16.41 -19.17 31.40
CA LYS A 67 16.72 -19.93 32.62
C LYS A 67 15.73 -21.09 32.87
N LEU A 68 14.52 -21.05 32.31
CA LEU A 68 13.58 -22.18 32.31
C LEU A 68 13.81 -23.17 31.17
N LEU A 69 14.29 -22.74 29.99
CA LEU A 69 14.77 -23.67 28.95
C LEU A 69 15.94 -24.51 29.47
N ALA A 70 16.87 -23.91 30.21
CA ALA A 70 18.02 -24.61 30.80
C ALA A 70 17.67 -25.57 31.96
N SER A 71 16.43 -25.54 32.48
CA SER A 71 16.02 -26.45 33.57
C SER A 71 15.94 -27.90 33.07
N PRO A 72 16.42 -28.91 33.82
CA PRO A 72 16.28 -30.32 33.45
C PRO A 72 14.84 -30.85 33.59
N ARG A 73 13.93 -30.08 34.21
CA ARG A 73 12.56 -30.53 34.50
C ARG A 73 11.65 -30.29 33.30
N PHE A 74 11.01 -31.35 32.78
CA PHE A 74 10.07 -31.28 31.65
C PHE A 74 8.96 -30.22 31.82
N ALA A 75 8.41 -30.06 33.03
CA ALA A 75 7.37 -29.07 33.31
C ALA A 75 7.88 -27.61 33.25
N ASP A 76 9.18 -27.40 33.45
CA ASP A 76 9.83 -26.10 33.39
C ASP A 76 10.21 -25.80 31.93
N LYS A 77 10.86 -26.76 31.24
CA LYS A 77 11.13 -26.70 29.79
C LYS A 77 9.86 -26.43 28.99
N ARG A 78 8.76 -27.13 29.27
CA ARG A 78 7.47 -26.93 28.59
C ARG A 78 6.95 -25.49 28.71
N LEU A 79 7.18 -24.83 29.85
CA LEU A 79 6.83 -23.42 30.00
C LEU A 79 7.86 -22.52 29.31
N GLY A 80 9.16 -22.82 29.43
CA GLY A 80 10.23 -22.10 28.76
C GLY A 80 10.06 -22.06 27.25
N HIS A 81 9.82 -23.21 26.60
CA HIS A 81 9.56 -23.33 25.16
C HIS A 81 8.32 -22.54 24.70
N LEU A 82 7.22 -22.61 25.48
CA LEU A 82 6.02 -21.81 25.22
C LEU A 82 6.29 -20.31 25.37
N ALA A 83 7.02 -19.90 26.41
CA ALA A 83 7.34 -18.51 26.65
C ALA A 83 8.29 -17.94 25.59
N THR A 84 9.29 -18.73 25.19
CA THR A 84 10.24 -18.42 24.11
C THR A 84 9.48 -18.24 22.79
N SER A 85 8.49 -19.08 22.51
CA SER A 85 7.61 -18.99 21.33
C SER A 85 6.63 -17.82 21.33
N LEU A 86 6.56 -17.01 22.41
CA LEU A 86 5.59 -15.91 22.57
C LEU A 86 6.23 -14.57 22.95
N LEU A 87 7.42 -14.57 23.54
CA LEU A 87 8.08 -13.37 24.08
C LEU A 87 9.36 -12.98 23.34
N LEU A 88 9.88 -13.83 22.44
CA LEU A 88 11.06 -13.54 21.62
C LEU A 88 10.65 -13.35 20.16
N ASP A 89 11.05 -12.22 19.59
CA ASP A 89 10.93 -11.90 18.18
C ASP A 89 12.26 -12.16 17.45
N GLU A 90 12.20 -12.33 16.13
CA GLU A 90 13.37 -12.62 15.27
C GLU A 90 14.51 -11.57 15.37
N ASN A 91 14.24 -10.38 15.91
CA ASN A 91 15.18 -9.25 16.02
C ASN A 91 15.95 -9.18 17.37
N GLN A 92 15.81 -10.17 18.26
CA GLN A 92 16.37 -10.10 19.62
C GLN A 92 17.70 -10.87 19.74
N GLU A 93 18.79 -10.19 20.14
CA GLU A 93 20.14 -10.75 20.34
C GLU A 93 20.17 -12.01 21.26
N VAL A 94 19.17 -12.09 22.14
CA VAL A 94 18.85 -13.18 23.07
C VAL A 94 18.68 -14.55 22.37
N LEU A 95 18.33 -14.57 21.07
CA LEU A 95 18.13 -15.80 20.29
C LEU A 95 19.36 -16.70 20.20
N THR A 96 20.58 -16.14 20.23
CA THR A 96 21.83 -16.93 20.21
C THR A 96 21.93 -17.93 21.37
N LEU A 97 21.45 -17.55 22.56
CA LEU A 97 21.35 -18.43 23.73
C LEU A 97 20.23 -19.47 23.59
N VAL A 98 19.19 -19.16 22.80
CA VAL A 98 18.14 -20.12 22.42
C VAL A 98 18.70 -21.18 21.49
N THR A 99 19.53 -20.83 20.49
CA THR A 99 20.12 -21.79 19.54
C THR A 99 20.85 -22.94 20.26
N ASN A 100 21.74 -22.61 21.20
CA ASN A 100 22.45 -23.60 22.01
C ASN A 100 21.48 -24.43 22.88
N SER A 101 20.51 -23.76 23.53
CA SER A 101 19.48 -24.44 24.34
C SER A 101 18.63 -25.43 23.51
N LEU A 102 18.31 -25.07 22.26
CA LEU A 102 17.58 -25.94 21.32
C LEU A 102 18.43 -27.11 20.83
N LYS A 103 19.71 -26.91 20.49
CA LYS A 103 20.63 -27.99 20.05
C LYS A 103 20.73 -29.11 21.10
N ASN A 104 20.79 -28.73 22.37
CA ASN A 104 20.76 -29.67 23.50
C ASN A 104 19.39 -30.37 23.67
N ASP A 105 18.27 -29.66 23.47
CA ASP A 105 16.93 -30.26 23.59
C ASP A 105 16.50 -31.09 22.37
N LEU A 106 17.09 -30.86 21.19
CA LEU A 106 16.89 -31.68 19.98
C LEU A 106 17.59 -33.04 20.08
N SER A 107 18.73 -33.11 20.78
CA SER A 107 19.48 -34.35 21.04
C SER A 107 19.01 -35.12 22.29
N HIS A 108 18.00 -34.61 23.00
CA HIS A 108 17.56 -35.16 24.30
C HIS A 108 16.73 -36.46 24.17
N THR A 109 17.05 -37.49 24.97
CA THR A 109 16.45 -38.85 24.90
C THR A 109 14.92 -38.90 24.97
N ASN A 110 14.29 -37.96 25.68
CA ASN A 110 12.83 -37.86 25.77
C ASN A 110 12.22 -37.17 24.54
N GLN A 111 11.50 -37.95 23.71
CA GLN A 111 10.74 -37.48 22.53
C GLN A 111 9.85 -36.25 22.75
N TYR A 112 9.35 -36.01 23.97
CA TYR A 112 8.50 -34.85 24.26
C TYR A 112 9.30 -33.56 24.46
N ILE A 113 10.60 -33.64 24.77
CA ILE A 113 11.50 -32.48 24.85
C ILE A 113 11.97 -32.11 23.43
N VAL A 114 12.42 -33.08 22.64
CA VAL A 114 12.67 -32.92 21.20
C VAL A 114 11.44 -32.32 20.50
N GLY A 115 10.25 -32.86 20.78
CA GLY A 115 9.00 -32.35 20.24
C GLY A 115 8.55 -30.98 20.73
N LEU A 116 9.13 -30.45 21.82
CA LEU A 116 8.99 -29.05 22.22
C LEU A 116 10.00 -28.17 21.47
N ALA A 117 11.27 -28.57 21.41
CA ALA A 117 12.31 -27.84 20.68
C ALA A 117 11.97 -27.67 19.18
N LEU A 118 11.55 -28.74 18.51
CA LEU A 118 11.03 -28.70 17.13
C LEU A 118 9.83 -27.75 16.96
N CYS A 119 8.99 -27.62 18.00
CA CYS A 119 7.84 -26.72 17.96
C CYS A 119 8.24 -25.25 18.13
N THR A 120 9.20 -25.00 19.03
CA THR A 120 9.76 -23.68 19.28
C THR A 120 10.51 -23.18 18.05
N LEU A 121 11.42 -23.99 17.49
CA LEU A 121 12.16 -23.65 16.28
C LEU A 121 11.21 -23.40 15.09
N GLY A 122 10.23 -24.28 14.86
CA GLY A 122 9.23 -24.10 13.81
C GLY A 122 8.39 -22.82 13.91
N ASN A 123 8.32 -22.19 15.10
CA ASN A 123 7.71 -20.87 15.29
C ASN A 123 8.74 -19.74 15.07
N ILE A 124 9.86 -19.76 15.81
CA ILE A 124 10.78 -18.61 15.97
C ILE A 124 11.99 -18.60 15.02
N ALA A 125 12.12 -19.56 14.11
CA ALA A 125 13.29 -19.73 13.24
C ALA A 125 13.76 -18.43 12.57
N SER A 126 14.91 -17.91 13.02
CA SER A 126 15.70 -16.91 12.29
C SER A 126 16.58 -17.59 11.24
N VAL A 127 17.19 -16.80 10.34
CA VAL A 127 18.13 -17.29 9.31
C VAL A 127 19.34 -18.00 9.95
N GLU A 128 19.90 -17.41 11.00
CA GLU A 128 21.05 -17.96 11.75
C GLU A 128 20.68 -19.28 12.43
N MET A 129 19.59 -19.31 13.19
CA MET A 129 19.10 -20.52 13.88
C MET A 129 18.76 -21.65 12.89
N SER A 130 18.30 -21.30 11.68
CA SER A 130 17.98 -22.27 10.63
C SER A 130 19.24 -22.93 10.06
N ARG A 131 20.33 -22.18 9.90
CA ARG A 131 21.64 -22.70 9.45
C ARG A 131 22.34 -23.51 10.54
N ASP A 132 22.34 -23.04 11.79
CA ASP A 132 23.02 -23.67 12.94
C ASP A 132 22.41 -25.01 13.40
N LEU A 133 21.12 -25.23 13.13
CA LEU A 133 20.34 -26.39 13.61
C LEU A 133 19.82 -27.30 12.49
N PHE A 134 20.06 -26.98 11.21
CA PHE A 134 19.62 -27.82 10.09
C PHE A 134 20.07 -29.29 10.20
N PRO A 135 21.32 -29.62 10.60
CA PRO A 135 21.80 -31.00 10.62
C PRO A 135 21.02 -31.88 11.62
N GLU A 136 20.69 -31.33 12.79
CA GLU A 136 19.84 -32.01 13.77
C GLU A 136 18.44 -32.29 13.21
N ILE A 137 17.88 -31.37 12.41
CA ILE A 137 16.55 -31.56 11.80
C ILE A 137 16.57 -32.65 10.73
N GLU A 138 17.60 -32.71 9.88
CA GLU A 138 17.75 -33.77 8.87
C GLU A 138 17.82 -35.17 9.52
N GLN A 139 18.57 -35.30 10.61
CA GLN A 139 18.66 -36.54 11.39
C GLN A 139 17.31 -36.91 12.04
N LEU A 140 16.58 -35.92 12.59
CA LEU A 140 15.29 -36.14 13.24
C LEU A 140 14.15 -36.48 12.26
N ILE A 141 14.23 -36.07 10.99
CA ILE A 141 13.31 -36.56 9.93
C ILE A 141 13.55 -38.05 9.64
N SER A 142 14.80 -38.50 9.74
CA SER A 142 15.19 -39.90 9.47
C SER A 142 14.88 -40.86 10.64
N THR A 143 14.36 -40.35 11.77
CA THR A 143 14.12 -41.13 13.00
C THR A 143 12.82 -41.95 12.92
N SER A 144 12.82 -43.22 13.32
CA SER A 144 11.64 -44.12 13.19
C SER A 144 10.35 -43.62 13.86
N ASN A 145 10.45 -42.81 14.91
CA ASN A 145 9.31 -42.33 15.72
C ASN A 145 8.38 -41.34 14.95
N PRO A 146 7.10 -41.71 14.68
CA PRO A 146 6.13 -40.85 14.00
C PRO A 146 5.85 -39.52 14.72
N TYR A 147 5.94 -39.48 16.05
CA TYR A 147 5.71 -38.25 16.84
C TYR A 147 6.75 -37.17 16.55
N ILE A 148 8.00 -37.59 16.32
CA ILE A 148 9.13 -36.69 16.00
C ILE A 148 9.05 -36.30 14.52
N ARG A 149 8.96 -37.27 13.59
CA ARG A 149 9.00 -37.00 12.14
C ARG A 149 7.98 -35.98 11.67
N ARG A 150 6.73 -36.08 12.12
CA ARG A 150 5.68 -35.10 11.76
C ARG A 150 6.00 -33.67 12.20
N LYS A 151 6.74 -33.50 13.31
CA LYS A 151 7.21 -32.19 13.79
C LYS A 151 8.48 -31.74 13.06
N ALA A 152 9.40 -32.66 12.79
CA ALA A 152 10.64 -32.37 12.07
C ALA A 152 10.35 -31.93 10.62
N ALA A 153 9.40 -32.57 9.93
CA ALA A 153 8.98 -32.18 8.57
C ALA A 153 8.40 -30.75 8.50
N LEU A 154 7.56 -30.36 9.48
CA LEU A 154 7.04 -28.99 9.56
C LEU A 154 8.11 -27.97 9.99
N CYS A 155 9.09 -28.39 10.79
CA CYS A 155 10.25 -27.56 11.13
C CYS A 155 11.17 -27.33 9.91
N ALA A 156 11.43 -28.37 9.12
CA ALA A 156 12.15 -28.25 7.85
C ALA A 156 11.40 -27.34 6.87
N MET A 157 10.07 -27.47 6.74
CA MET A 157 9.26 -26.55 5.92
C MET A 157 9.43 -25.08 6.34
N ARG A 158 9.59 -24.78 7.64
CA ARG A 158 9.89 -23.42 8.12
C ARG A 158 11.34 -23.01 7.79
N ILE A 159 12.30 -23.92 7.88
CA ILE A 159 13.72 -23.70 7.52
C ILE A 159 13.87 -23.40 6.03
N CYS A 160 13.29 -24.22 5.14
CA CYS A 160 13.27 -23.98 3.69
C CYS A 160 12.70 -22.60 3.33
N ARG A 161 11.60 -22.19 4.00
CA ARG A 161 10.99 -20.85 3.85
C ARG A 161 11.78 -19.69 4.46
N LYS A 162 12.88 -19.96 5.16
CA LYS A 162 13.77 -18.97 5.77
C LYS A 162 15.15 -18.93 5.12
N VAL A 163 15.58 -20.05 4.54
CA VAL A 163 16.87 -20.26 3.90
C VAL A 163 16.64 -21.22 2.70
N PRO A 164 16.31 -20.70 1.50
CA PRO A 164 16.10 -21.51 0.31
C PRO A 164 17.32 -22.38 -0.03
N ASP A 165 18.54 -21.91 0.24
CA ASP A 165 19.81 -22.63 0.04
C ASP A 165 19.90 -24.00 0.72
N LEU A 166 19.05 -24.31 1.71
CA LEU A 166 19.03 -25.60 2.42
C LEU A 166 18.00 -26.61 1.88
N GLN A 167 17.27 -26.29 0.80
CA GLN A 167 16.20 -27.15 0.28
C GLN A 167 16.70 -28.50 -0.26
N GLU A 168 17.85 -28.53 -0.91
CA GLU A 168 18.40 -29.75 -1.53
C GLU A 168 18.63 -30.88 -0.50
N ASN A 169 19.14 -30.54 0.69
CA ASN A 169 19.39 -31.50 1.78
C ASN A 169 18.13 -32.22 2.25
N PHE A 170 16.96 -31.58 2.17
CA PHE A 170 15.70 -32.17 2.63
C PHE A 170 14.98 -32.98 1.54
N LEU A 171 15.41 -32.90 0.28
CA LEU A 171 14.70 -33.45 -0.88
C LEU A 171 14.51 -34.97 -0.81
N GLU A 172 15.58 -35.74 -0.60
CA GLU A 172 15.52 -37.21 -0.45
C GLU A 172 14.70 -37.63 0.77
N LYS A 173 14.85 -36.90 1.88
CA LYS A 173 14.15 -37.20 3.13
C LYS A 173 12.64 -36.94 2.98
N ALA A 174 12.27 -35.90 2.25
CA ALA A 174 10.88 -35.56 1.95
C ALA A 174 10.21 -36.64 1.07
N ALA A 175 10.91 -37.18 0.09
CA ALA A 175 10.43 -38.31 -0.71
C ALA A 175 10.11 -39.55 0.15
N HIS A 176 10.97 -39.88 1.13
CA HIS A 176 10.68 -40.97 2.08
C HIS A 176 9.45 -40.73 2.97
N LEU A 177 9.09 -39.47 3.26
CA LEU A 177 7.87 -39.14 4.03
C LEU A 177 6.58 -39.36 3.21
N LEU A 178 6.63 -39.29 1.88
CA LEU A 178 5.49 -39.56 1.01
C LEU A 178 5.11 -41.07 0.96
N ALA A 179 6.03 -41.95 1.35
CA ALA A 179 5.83 -43.39 1.38
C ALA A 179 5.36 -43.94 2.74
N ASP A 180 5.13 -43.08 3.74
CA ASP A 180 4.76 -43.51 5.09
C ASP A 180 3.27 -43.94 5.19
N ARG A 181 3.01 -44.95 6.03
CA ARG A 181 1.65 -45.46 6.29
C ARG A 181 0.89 -44.65 7.35
N ASN A 182 1.59 -43.86 8.17
CA ASN A 182 0.98 -43.03 9.20
C ASN A 182 0.46 -41.73 8.58
N HIS A 183 -0.86 -41.58 8.54
CA HIS A 183 -1.55 -40.41 7.99
C HIS A 183 -0.99 -39.08 8.52
N GLY A 184 -0.66 -38.99 9.81
CA GLY A 184 -0.11 -37.78 10.44
C GLY A 184 1.34 -37.47 10.06
N VAL A 185 2.13 -38.46 9.62
CA VAL A 185 3.46 -38.24 9.02
C VAL A 185 3.30 -37.84 7.57
N LEU A 186 2.49 -38.57 6.80
CA LEU A 186 2.21 -38.29 5.39
C LEU A 186 1.63 -36.89 5.18
N LEU A 187 0.68 -36.44 5.99
CA LEU A 187 0.12 -35.08 5.97
C LEU A 187 1.19 -33.98 6.12
N CYS A 188 2.21 -34.24 6.93
CA CYS A 188 3.32 -33.30 7.16
C CYS A 188 4.36 -33.40 6.03
N GLY A 189 4.64 -34.60 5.51
CA GLY A 189 5.48 -34.82 4.32
C GLY A 189 4.91 -34.14 3.08
N LEU A 190 3.63 -34.35 2.79
CA LEU A 190 2.88 -33.64 1.74
C LEU A 190 2.97 -32.13 1.90
N THR A 191 2.87 -31.63 3.14
CA THR A 191 2.94 -30.19 3.43
C THR A 191 4.35 -29.62 3.24
N LEU A 192 5.39 -30.39 3.56
CA LEU A 192 6.78 -30.05 3.23
C LEU A 192 6.99 -30.03 1.71
N VAL A 193 6.66 -31.11 1.00
CA VAL A 193 6.86 -31.23 -0.46
C VAL A 193 6.08 -30.17 -1.23
N THR A 194 4.81 -29.92 -0.87
CA THR A 194 4.02 -28.82 -1.46
C THR A 194 4.74 -27.49 -1.29
N SER A 195 5.46 -27.28 -0.19
CA SER A 195 6.18 -26.03 0.07
C SER A 195 7.59 -25.96 -0.53
N LEU A 196 8.13 -27.06 -1.05
CA LEU A 196 9.34 -27.03 -1.89
C LEU A 196 8.88 -26.61 -3.30
N CYS A 197 7.92 -27.36 -3.87
CA CYS A 197 7.39 -27.05 -5.21
C CYS A 197 6.69 -25.67 -5.31
N GLU A 198 6.06 -25.16 -4.23
CA GLU A 198 5.51 -23.78 -4.19
C GLU A 198 6.58 -22.70 -3.95
N ALA A 199 7.85 -23.05 -3.66
CA ALA A 199 8.95 -22.11 -3.51
C ALA A 199 9.79 -21.97 -4.80
N ASP A 200 9.95 -23.08 -5.53
CA ASP A 200 10.63 -23.10 -6.84
C ASP A 200 9.91 -22.23 -7.91
N GLU A 201 8.61 -21.91 -7.71
CA GLU A 201 7.84 -21.03 -8.62
C GLU A 201 8.17 -19.52 -8.49
N ASP A 202 8.85 -19.08 -7.41
CA ASP A 202 9.10 -17.66 -7.13
C ASP A 202 10.50 -17.16 -7.61
N GLU A 203 11.45 -18.05 -7.94
CA GLU A 203 12.82 -17.68 -8.36
C GLU A 203 13.00 -17.75 -9.90
N GLU A 204 12.42 -16.79 -10.63
CA GLU A 204 12.52 -16.71 -12.11
C GLU A 204 13.98 -16.70 -12.63
N GLY A 205 14.47 -17.84 -13.17
CA GLY A 205 15.71 -17.89 -13.94
C GLY A 205 16.69 -19.03 -13.63
N GLY A 206 16.26 -20.10 -12.95
CA GLY A 206 17.13 -21.23 -12.57
C GLY A 206 17.04 -22.40 -13.55
N GLU A 207 18.18 -22.87 -14.10
CA GLU A 207 18.21 -24.12 -14.89
C GLU A 207 17.82 -25.39 -14.08
N ASN A 208 17.64 -25.25 -12.76
CA ASN A 208 17.18 -26.29 -11.85
C ASN A 208 15.64 -26.43 -11.77
N GLU A 209 14.85 -25.50 -12.33
CA GLU A 209 13.38 -25.43 -12.18
C GLU A 209 12.64 -26.75 -12.50
N GLU A 210 13.03 -27.48 -13.55
CA GLU A 210 12.39 -28.77 -13.91
C GLU A 210 12.76 -29.90 -12.91
N ALA A 211 13.93 -29.83 -12.26
CA ALA A 211 14.58 -30.98 -11.62
C ALA A 211 14.02 -31.40 -10.25
N ILE A 212 13.31 -30.53 -9.53
CA ILE A 212 12.66 -30.88 -8.26
C ILE A 212 11.25 -31.42 -8.51
N ILE A 213 10.49 -30.77 -9.39
CA ILE A 213 9.12 -31.17 -9.73
C ILE A 213 9.11 -32.54 -10.44
N GLU A 214 10.02 -32.79 -11.38
CA GLU A 214 10.14 -34.11 -12.05
C GLU A 214 10.40 -35.26 -11.06
N LYS A 215 11.27 -35.06 -10.06
CA LYS A 215 11.53 -36.07 -9.00
C LYS A 215 10.25 -36.41 -8.24
N PHE A 216 9.44 -35.42 -7.87
CA PHE A 216 8.19 -35.65 -7.15
C PHE A 216 7.04 -36.16 -8.03
N ARG A 217 7.01 -35.88 -9.34
CA ARG A 217 6.04 -36.47 -10.29
C ARG A 217 6.05 -38.00 -10.26
N THR A 218 7.21 -38.63 -10.05
CA THR A 218 7.32 -40.10 -9.92
C THR A 218 6.45 -40.70 -8.81
N PHE A 219 6.08 -39.92 -7.79
CA PHE A 219 5.22 -40.36 -6.68
C PHE A 219 3.72 -40.16 -6.94
N VAL A 220 3.32 -39.46 -8.00
CA VAL A 220 1.90 -39.18 -8.33
C VAL A 220 1.04 -40.44 -8.37
N PRO A 221 1.43 -41.56 -9.04
CA PRO A 221 0.63 -42.79 -9.02
C PRO A 221 0.40 -43.36 -7.61
N GLY A 222 1.37 -43.20 -6.70
CA GLY A 222 1.23 -43.60 -5.29
C GLY A 222 0.25 -42.71 -4.52
N LEU A 223 0.28 -41.40 -4.79
CA LEU A 223 -0.64 -40.42 -4.21
C LEU A 223 -2.07 -40.61 -4.74
N VAL A 224 -2.24 -40.81 -6.04
CA VAL A 224 -3.52 -41.13 -6.68
C VAL A 224 -4.10 -42.43 -6.12
N LYS A 225 -3.28 -43.50 -5.97
CA LYS A 225 -3.71 -44.75 -5.33
C LYS A 225 -4.14 -44.55 -3.88
N THR A 226 -3.44 -43.69 -3.14
CA THR A 226 -3.80 -43.36 -1.74
C THR A 226 -5.12 -42.58 -1.68
N LEU A 227 -5.30 -41.57 -2.54
CA LEU A 227 -6.55 -40.80 -2.63
C LEU A 227 -7.74 -41.67 -3.06
N LYS A 228 -7.55 -42.57 -4.04
CA LYS A 228 -8.56 -43.54 -4.47
C LYS A 228 -8.93 -44.52 -3.36
N SER A 229 -7.94 -44.94 -2.56
CA SER A 229 -8.16 -45.74 -1.34
C SER A 229 -8.98 -44.96 -0.30
N LEU A 230 -8.63 -43.70 0.00
CA LEU A 230 -9.39 -42.87 0.94
C LEU A 230 -10.84 -42.64 0.46
N SER A 231 -11.02 -42.25 -0.80
CA SER A 231 -12.35 -42.02 -1.43
C SER A 231 -13.24 -43.25 -1.49
N THR A 232 -12.68 -44.47 -1.40
CA THR A 232 -13.43 -45.73 -1.50
C THR A 232 -13.46 -46.50 -0.17
N SER A 233 -12.62 -46.13 0.81
CA SER A 233 -12.57 -46.75 2.13
C SER A 233 -13.79 -46.38 2.96
N GLY A 234 -14.36 -47.38 3.63
CA GLY A 234 -15.33 -47.17 4.69
C GLY A 234 -14.73 -46.54 5.95
N TYR A 235 -15.62 -46.33 6.93
CA TYR A 235 -15.37 -45.70 8.23
C TYR A 235 -14.08 -46.15 8.94
N ALA A 236 -13.23 -45.18 9.28
CA ALA A 236 -11.96 -45.38 10.00
C ALA A 236 -11.98 -44.61 11.33
N PRO A 237 -12.14 -45.26 12.50
CA PRO A 237 -12.48 -44.59 13.76
C PRO A 237 -11.54 -43.47 14.25
N GLU A 238 -10.25 -43.50 13.90
CA GLU A 238 -9.28 -42.49 14.33
C GLU A 238 -9.23 -41.26 13.39
N HIS A 239 -9.76 -41.37 12.18
CA HIS A 239 -9.56 -40.39 11.09
C HIS A 239 -10.86 -40.00 10.36
N ASP A 240 -12.01 -40.60 10.71
CA ASP A 240 -13.31 -40.19 10.19
C ASP A 240 -13.75 -38.83 10.75
N VAL A 241 -14.25 -37.96 9.87
CA VAL A 241 -14.93 -36.73 10.25
C VAL A 241 -16.30 -36.70 9.58
N THR A 242 -17.33 -37.11 10.32
CA THR A 242 -18.76 -37.09 9.91
C THR A 242 -19.14 -38.04 8.76
N GLY A 243 -18.48 -39.20 8.69
CA GLY A 243 -18.65 -40.21 7.65
C GLY A 243 -17.78 -39.97 6.42
N ILE A 244 -16.66 -39.27 6.57
CA ILE A 244 -15.65 -39.02 5.54
C ILE A 244 -14.25 -39.29 6.12
N THR A 245 -13.49 -40.14 5.44
CA THR A 245 -12.17 -40.66 5.81
C THR A 245 -11.03 -39.66 5.55
N ASP A 246 -10.45 -39.11 6.62
CA ASP A 246 -9.33 -38.16 6.61
C ASP A 246 -9.42 -37.03 5.56
N PRO A 247 -10.37 -36.08 5.73
CA PRO A 247 -10.54 -34.98 4.80
C PRO A 247 -9.31 -34.07 4.70
N PHE A 248 -8.50 -33.97 5.76
CA PHE A 248 -7.29 -33.15 5.78
C PHE A 248 -6.21 -33.74 4.86
N LEU A 249 -6.03 -35.06 4.90
CA LEU A 249 -5.14 -35.78 4.00
C LEU A 249 -5.62 -35.71 2.56
N GLN A 250 -6.92 -35.91 2.30
CA GLN A 250 -7.49 -35.79 0.94
C GLN A 250 -7.23 -34.41 0.33
N VAL A 251 -7.54 -33.32 1.06
CA VAL A 251 -7.30 -31.93 0.61
C VAL A 251 -5.80 -31.66 0.38
N LYS A 252 -4.91 -32.22 1.22
CA LYS A 252 -3.45 -32.05 1.05
C LYS A 252 -2.90 -32.83 -0.14
N ILE A 253 -3.41 -34.02 -0.43
CA ILE A 253 -3.06 -34.75 -1.67
C ILE A 253 -3.56 -33.95 -2.89
N LEU A 254 -4.82 -33.51 -2.90
CA LEU A 254 -5.39 -32.70 -4.00
C LEU A 254 -4.58 -31.43 -4.28
N ARG A 255 -4.11 -30.73 -3.24
CA ARG A 255 -3.25 -29.55 -3.40
C ARG A 255 -1.87 -29.87 -3.96
N LEU A 256 -1.23 -30.96 -3.55
CA LEU A 256 0.07 -31.36 -4.12
C LEU A 256 -0.07 -31.83 -5.56
N LEU A 257 -1.08 -32.66 -5.86
CA LEU A 257 -1.41 -33.10 -7.21
C LEU A 257 -1.65 -31.91 -8.15
N ARG A 258 -2.30 -30.84 -7.67
CA ARG A 258 -2.47 -29.58 -8.41
C ARG A 258 -1.13 -28.97 -8.82
N VAL A 259 -0.19 -28.79 -7.89
CA VAL A 259 1.12 -28.17 -8.15
C VAL A 259 1.95 -29.03 -9.11
N LEU A 260 2.04 -30.34 -8.86
CA LEU A 260 2.83 -31.25 -9.72
C LEU A 260 2.33 -31.35 -11.17
N ALA A 261 1.04 -31.10 -11.39
CA ALA A 261 0.37 -31.17 -12.69
C ALA A 261 0.31 -29.83 -13.45
N VAL A 262 0.74 -28.69 -12.87
CA VAL A 262 0.76 -27.41 -13.60
C VAL A 262 1.75 -27.52 -14.77
N GLY A 263 1.25 -27.38 -16.00
CA GLY A 263 2.08 -27.38 -17.20
C GLY A 263 2.59 -28.74 -17.67
N ASP A 264 2.11 -29.85 -17.11
CA ASP A 264 2.34 -31.20 -17.67
C ASP A 264 1.01 -31.90 -17.98
N ALA A 265 0.88 -32.34 -19.24
CA ALA A 265 -0.28 -33.06 -19.74
C ALA A 265 -0.31 -34.53 -19.28
N GLU A 266 0.85 -35.21 -19.17
CA GLU A 266 0.88 -36.64 -18.82
C GLU A 266 0.45 -36.83 -17.35
N THR A 267 1.03 -36.06 -16.43
CA THR A 267 0.60 -36.02 -15.03
C THR A 267 -0.87 -35.61 -14.91
N SER A 268 -1.35 -34.65 -15.71
CA SER A 268 -2.76 -34.25 -15.72
C SER A 268 -3.71 -35.38 -16.16
N GLU A 269 -3.36 -36.14 -17.19
CA GLU A 269 -4.16 -37.28 -17.66
C GLU A 269 -4.30 -38.37 -16.59
N GLN A 270 -3.19 -38.72 -15.91
CA GLN A 270 -3.19 -39.70 -14.81
C GLN A 270 -4.08 -39.28 -13.61
N ILE A 271 -4.31 -37.98 -13.43
CA ILE A 271 -5.08 -37.41 -12.31
C ILE A 271 -6.57 -37.19 -12.67
N ASN A 272 -6.93 -37.10 -13.95
CA ASN A 272 -8.31 -36.81 -14.39
C ASN A 272 -9.35 -37.84 -13.89
N ASP A 273 -9.04 -39.15 -13.90
CA ASP A 273 -9.94 -40.20 -13.38
C ASP A 273 -10.27 -40.00 -11.89
N ILE A 274 -9.25 -39.76 -11.05
CA ILE A 274 -9.47 -39.59 -9.61
C ILE A 274 -10.14 -38.25 -9.30
N LEU A 275 -9.90 -37.19 -10.08
CA LEU A 275 -10.65 -35.93 -9.93
C LEU A 275 -12.12 -36.11 -10.30
N ALA A 276 -12.43 -36.82 -11.38
CA ALA A 276 -13.81 -37.16 -11.75
C ALA A 276 -14.48 -38.04 -10.68
N GLN A 277 -13.77 -39.04 -10.14
CA GLN A 277 -14.24 -39.91 -9.06
C GLN A 277 -14.54 -39.12 -7.77
N VAL A 278 -13.65 -38.22 -7.35
CA VAL A 278 -13.84 -37.40 -6.13
C VAL A 278 -14.95 -36.37 -6.35
N ALA A 279 -15.03 -35.73 -7.52
CA ALA A 279 -16.06 -34.75 -7.86
C ALA A 279 -17.49 -35.34 -7.95
N THR A 280 -17.62 -36.66 -8.13
CA THR A 280 -18.91 -37.36 -8.25
C THR A 280 -19.32 -38.12 -7.00
N ASN A 281 -18.39 -38.75 -6.28
CA ASN A 281 -18.70 -39.59 -5.11
C ASN A 281 -18.70 -38.85 -3.77
N THR A 282 -18.15 -37.63 -3.69
CA THR A 282 -18.07 -36.90 -2.41
C THR A 282 -19.42 -36.32 -1.99
N ASP A 283 -19.86 -36.63 -0.76
CA ASP A 283 -21.10 -36.14 -0.16
C ASP A 283 -21.07 -34.62 0.11
N SER A 284 -21.74 -33.85 -0.77
CA SER A 284 -21.89 -32.40 -0.65
C SER A 284 -22.91 -31.94 0.42
N SER A 285 -23.54 -32.85 1.18
CA SER A 285 -24.47 -32.46 2.26
C SER A 285 -23.77 -31.83 3.48
N LYS A 286 -22.45 -32.04 3.63
CA LYS A 286 -21.66 -31.60 4.79
C LYS A 286 -20.53 -30.67 4.39
N ASN A 287 -20.17 -29.74 5.27
CA ASN A 287 -19.06 -28.81 5.05
C ASN A 287 -17.71 -29.54 4.78
N VAL A 288 -17.51 -30.72 5.38
CA VAL A 288 -16.32 -31.56 5.16
C VAL A 288 -16.21 -32.01 3.69
N GLY A 289 -17.28 -32.56 3.12
CA GLY A 289 -17.30 -32.97 1.72
C GLY A 289 -17.24 -31.77 0.76
N ASN A 290 -17.90 -30.66 1.10
CA ASN A 290 -17.78 -29.42 0.34
C ASN A 290 -16.35 -28.84 0.37
N SER A 291 -15.57 -29.08 1.44
CA SER A 291 -14.15 -28.68 1.51
C SER A 291 -13.24 -29.52 0.61
N ILE A 292 -13.50 -30.83 0.49
CA ILE A 292 -12.79 -31.72 -0.44
C ILE A 292 -13.16 -31.37 -1.89
N LEU A 293 -14.46 -31.24 -2.18
CA LEU A 293 -14.95 -30.79 -3.48
C LEU A 293 -14.40 -29.42 -3.86
N TYR A 294 -14.25 -28.50 -2.92
CA TYR A 294 -13.67 -27.19 -3.17
C TYR A 294 -12.20 -27.28 -3.63
N GLU A 295 -11.35 -28.04 -2.93
CA GLU A 295 -9.95 -28.20 -3.37
C GLU A 295 -9.86 -29.01 -4.68
N ALA A 296 -10.67 -30.05 -4.85
CA ALA A 296 -10.74 -30.80 -6.11
C ALA A 296 -11.13 -29.93 -7.31
N VAL A 297 -12.12 -29.04 -7.12
CA VAL A 297 -12.52 -28.05 -8.13
C VAL A 297 -11.39 -27.05 -8.41
N ARG A 298 -10.69 -26.55 -7.39
CA ARG A 298 -9.48 -25.73 -7.61
C ARG A 298 -8.42 -26.47 -8.41
N THR A 299 -8.18 -27.75 -8.11
CA THR A 299 -7.26 -28.60 -8.88
C THR A 299 -7.69 -28.70 -10.34
N ILE A 300 -8.95 -29.04 -10.62
CA ILE A 300 -9.53 -29.13 -11.98
C ILE A 300 -9.36 -27.82 -12.79
N LEU A 301 -9.47 -26.67 -12.13
CA LEU A 301 -9.46 -25.36 -12.78
C LEU A 301 -8.06 -24.81 -13.05
N ASP A 302 -7.09 -25.13 -12.19
CA ASP A 302 -5.71 -24.65 -12.32
C ASP A 302 -4.85 -25.54 -13.26
N ILE A 303 -5.21 -26.83 -13.46
CA ILE A 303 -4.48 -27.78 -14.34
C ILE A 303 -5.01 -27.78 -15.78
N GLU A 304 -4.29 -28.45 -16.69
CA GLU A 304 -4.68 -28.63 -18.11
C GLU A 304 -5.62 -29.83 -18.31
N ALA A 305 -6.69 -29.86 -17.50
CA ALA A 305 -7.80 -30.82 -17.58
C ALA A 305 -8.71 -30.60 -18.79
N ASP A 306 -9.44 -31.66 -19.18
CA ASP A 306 -10.46 -31.59 -20.22
C ASP A 306 -11.56 -30.56 -19.90
N SER A 307 -12.06 -29.94 -20.98
CA SER A 307 -13.23 -29.08 -21.05
C SER A 307 -14.46 -29.62 -20.30
N GLY A 308 -14.78 -30.92 -20.41
CA GLY A 308 -15.90 -31.55 -19.71
C GLY A 308 -15.70 -31.56 -18.20
N LEU A 309 -14.49 -31.86 -17.72
CA LEU A 309 -14.14 -31.84 -16.30
C LEU A 309 -14.13 -30.41 -15.74
N ARG A 310 -13.60 -29.43 -16.50
CA ARG A 310 -13.68 -27.99 -16.15
C ARG A 310 -15.12 -27.48 -16.06
N VAL A 311 -15.98 -27.84 -17.02
CA VAL A 311 -17.41 -27.50 -16.99
C VAL A 311 -18.11 -28.17 -15.80
N LEU A 312 -17.77 -29.42 -15.45
CA LEU A 312 -18.24 -30.05 -14.20
C LEU A 312 -17.80 -29.24 -12.96
N GLY A 313 -16.55 -28.78 -12.91
CA GLY A 313 -16.04 -27.93 -11.83
C GLY A 313 -16.83 -26.62 -11.67
N VAL A 314 -17.12 -25.92 -12.78
CA VAL A 314 -17.95 -24.71 -12.76
C VAL A 314 -19.39 -25.02 -12.34
N ASN A 315 -19.97 -26.14 -12.78
CA ASN A 315 -21.31 -26.57 -12.34
C ASN A 315 -21.35 -26.88 -10.83
N ILE A 316 -20.26 -27.37 -10.23
CA ILE A 316 -20.15 -27.57 -8.77
C ILE A 316 -20.10 -26.22 -8.03
N LEU A 317 -19.34 -25.24 -8.53
CA LEU A 317 -19.37 -23.88 -7.98
C LEU A 317 -20.76 -23.23 -8.14
N GLY A 318 -21.47 -23.51 -9.24
CA GLY A 318 -22.86 -23.11 -9.45
C GLY A 318 -23.82 -23.68 -8.39
N LYS A 319 -23.64 -24.94 -7.98
CA LYS A 319 -24.37 -25.54 -6.84
C LYS A 319 -23.97 -24.91 -5.50
N PHE A 320 -22.70 -24.53 -5.33
CA PHE A 320 -22.24 -23.86 -4.11
C PHE A 320 -22.84 -22.45 -3.96
N LEU A 321 -23.08 -21.72 -5.05
CA LEU A 321 -23.80 -20.42 -5.01
C LEU A 321 -25.23 -20.54 -4.48
N THR A 322 -25.91 -21.67 -4.68
CA THR A 322 -27.27 -21.92 -4.19
C THR A 322 -27.32 -22.62 -2.83
N ASN A 323 -26.17 -22.82 -2.17
CA ASN A 323 -26.10 -23.43 -0.85
C ASN A 323 -26.66 -22.49 0.24
N ARG A 324 -27.27 -23.05 1.29
CA ARG A 324 -27.78 -22.28 2.44
C ARG A 324 -26.68 -21.67 3.32
N ASP A 325 -25.47 -22.23 3.27
CA ASP A 325 -24.33 -21.73 4.05
C ASP A 325 -23.64 -20.54 3.36
N ASN A 326 -23.63 -19.38 4.04
CA ASN A 326 -22.93 -18.17 3.60
C ASN A 326 -21.45 -18.41 3.29
N ASN A 327 -20.77 -19.27 4.06
CA ASN A 327 -19.34 -19.55 3.87
C ASN A 327 -19.09 -20.22 2.51
N ILE A 328 -19.95 -21.17 2.14
CA ILE A 328 -19.87 -21.90 0.86
C ILE A 328 -20.16 -20.96 -0.32
N ARG A 329 -21.17 -20.08 -0.19
CA ARG A 329 -21.50 -19.06 -1.20
C ARG A 329 -20.36 -18.05 -1.40
N TYR A 330 -19.76 -17.54 -0.31
CA TYR A 330 -18.60 -16.64 -0.36
C TYR A 330 -17.40 -17.31 -1.04
N VAL A 331 -17.08 -18.55 -0.67
CA VAL A 331 -15.96 -19.33 -1.26
C VAL A 331 -16.18 -19.57 -2.76
N ALA A 332 -17.41 -19.88 -3.18
CA ALA A 332 -17.76 -20.05 -4.59
C ALA A 332 -17.57 -18.75 -5.38
N LEU A 333 -18.11 -17.62 -4.92
CA LEU A 333 -17.95 -16.31 -5.57
C LEU A 333 -16.46 -15.92 -5.70
N ASN A 334 -15.70 -16.03 -4.61
CA ASN A 334 -14.26 -15.74 -4.57
C ASN A 334 -13.43 -16.60 -5.55
N THR A 335 -13.93 -17.78 -5.90
CA THR A 335 -13.25 -18.72 -6.81
C THR A 335 -13.67 -18.50 -8.25
N LEU A 336 -14.96 -18.28 -8.50
CA LEU A 336 -15.48 -17.94 -9.83
C LEU A 336 -14.81 -16.68 -10.41
N ILE A 337 -14.44 -15.69 -9.57
CA ILE A 337 -13.66 -14.51 -9.98
C ILE A 337 -12.35 -14.90 -10.69
N LYS A 338 -11.67 -15.95 -10.23
CA LYS A 338 -10.45 -16.46 -10.89
C LYS A 338 -10.78 -17.21 -12.19
N VAL A 339 -11.88 -17.98 -12.18
CA VAL A 339 -12.30 -18.82 -13.32
C VAL A 339 -12.79 -18.02 -14.52
N VAL A 340 -13.33 -16.81 -14.34
CA VAL A 340 -13.80 -15.95 -15.45
C VAL A 340 -12.68 -15.68 -16.47
N ALA A 341 -11.41 -15.65 -16.05
CA ALA A 341 -10.27 -15.49 -16.96
C ALA A 341 -9.92 -16.76 -17.79
N ILE A 342 -10.47 -17.92 -17.43
CA ILE A 342 -10.18 -19.23 -18.04
C ILE A 342 -11.40 -19.71 -18.84
N GLU A 343 -12.58 -19.77 -18.20
CA GLU A 343 -13.82 -20.34 -18.77
C GLU A 343 -15.02 -19.37 -18.62
N PRO A 344 -14.97 -18.18 -19.26
CA PRO A 344 -16.03 -17.15 -19.10
C PRO A 344 -17.41 -17.65 -19.54
N ASN A 345 -17.47 -18.48 -20.58
CA ASN A 345 -18.72 -19.02 -21.13
C ASN A 345 -19.45 -19.95 -20.16
N ALA A 346 -18.71 -20.69 -19.32
CA ALA A 346 -19.30 -21.55 -18.30
C ALA A 346 -19.86 -20.71 -17.14
N VAL A 347 -19.09 -19.74 -16.64
CA VAL A 347 -19.51 -18.88 -15.52
C VAL A 347 -20.73 -18.03 -15.87
N GLN A 348 -20.85 -17.54 -17.11
CA GLN A 348 -22.01 -16.76 -17.56
C GLN A 348 -23.36 -17.49 -17.46
N ARG A 349 -23.37 -18.84 -17.42
CA ARG A 349 -24.60 -19.62 -17.17
C ARG A 349 -25.19 -19.37 -15.79
N HIS A 350 -24.34 -19.05 -14.81
CA HIS A 350 -24.73 -18.75 -13.42
C HIS A 350 -24.90 -17.25 -13.14
N ARG A 351 -24.89 -16.38 -14.16
CA ARG A 351 -24.99 -14.92 -13.99
C ARG A 351 -26.22 -14.49 -13.17
N ASN A 352 -27.35 -15.18 -13.31
CA ASN A 352 -28.60 -14.80 -12.65
C ASN A 352 -28.49 -15.00 -11.12
N THR A 353 -27.99 -16.15 -10.66
CA THR A 353 -27.76 -16.40 -9.22
C THR A 353 -26.63 -15.54 -8.65
N ILE A 354 -25.65 -15.13 -9.46
CA ILE A 354 -24.63 -14.14 -9.08
C ILE A 354 -25.26 -12.75 -8.86
N LEU A 355 -26.19 -12.32 -9.71
CA LEU A 355 -26.93 -11.07 -9.54
C LEU A 355 -27.89 -11.13 -8.33
N GLU A 356 -28.50 -12.27 -8.05
CA GLU A 356 -29.27 -12.49 -6.82
C GLU A 356 -28.40 -12.33 -5.56
N CYS A 357 -27.14 -12.77 -5.60
CA CYS A 357 -26.17 -12.57 -4.51
C CYS A 357 -25.79 -11.09 -4.26
N LEU A 358 -26.10 -10.15 -5.17
CA LEU A 358 -25.99 -8.70 -4.87
C LEU A 358 -27.03 -8.22 -3.85
N ARG A 359 -28.12 -8.98 -3.67
CA ARG A 359 -29.23 -8.66 -2.74
C ARG A 359 -29.16 -9.47 -1.44
N ASP A 360 -28.05 -10.16 -1.20
CA ASP A 360 -27.84 -10.96 0.01
C ASP A 360 -27.65 -10.07 1.27
N PRO A 361 -28.13 -10.48 2.46
CA PRO A 361 -27.87 -9.73 3.69
C PRO A 361 -26.37 -9.57 4.03
N ASP A 362 -25.50 -10.52 3.63
CA ASP A 362 -24.09 -10.50 3.98
C ASP A 362 -23.27 -9.54 3.09
N ILE A 363 -22.69 -8.52 3.72
CA ILE A 363 -21.82 -7.50 3.08
C ILE A 363 -20.65 -8.15 2.34
N SER A 364 -20.14 -9.28 2.84
CA SER A 364 -19.00 -10.03 2.26
C SER A 364 -19.40 -10.74 0.97
N ILE A 365 -20.59 -11.35 0.96
CA ILE A 365 -21.18 -11.98 -0.22
C ILE A 365 -21.49 -10.92 -1.27
N ARG A 366 -22.17 -9.83 -0.89
CA ARG A 366 -22.47 -8.71 -1.79
C ARG A 366 -21.20 -8.12 -2.43
N ARG A 367 -20.10 -7.98 -1.67
CA ARG A 367 -18.82 -7.49 -2.20
C ARG A 367 -18.21 -8.41 -3.26
N ARG A 368 -18.18 -9.73 -3.03
CA ARG A 368 -17.65 -10.69 -4.02
C ARG A 368 -18.59 -10.89 -5.21
N ALA A 369 -19.91 -10.83 -5.00
CA ALA A 369 -20.89 -10.85 -6.08
C ALA A 369 -20.77 -9.63 -7.00
N LEU A 370 -20.50 -8.45 -6.41
CA LEU A 370 -20.26 -7.20 -7.13
C LEU A 370 -18.96 -7.25 -7.95
N GLU A 371 -17.86 -7.67 -7.32
CA GLU A 371 -16.57 -7.89 -7.99
C GLU A 371 -16.70 -8.87 -9.17
N LEU A 372 -17.35 -10.02 -8.95
CA LEU A 372 -17.64 -11.01 -9.99
C LEU A 372 -18.52 -10.44 -11.11
N SER A 373 -19.57 -9.69 -10.76
CA SER A 373 -20.46 -9.04 -11.73
C SER A 373 -19.74 -8.06 -12.64
N PHE A 374 -18.75 -7.31 -12.13
CA PHE A 374 -17.90 -6.45 -12.96
C PHE A 374 -16.95 -7.26 -13.86
N THR A 375 -16.35 -8.36 -13.37
CA THR A 375 -15.49 -9.22 -14.21
C THR A 375 -16.25 -9.93 -15.33
N LEU A 376 -17.56 -10.13 -15.18
CA LEU A 376 -18.44 -10.77 -16.17
C LEU A 376 -18.94 -9.82 -17.29
N ILE A 377 -18.57 -8.53 -17.26
CA ILE A 377 -19.04 -7.56 -18.27
C ILE A 377 -18.30 -7.77 -19.61
N ASN A 378 -19.10 -8.06 -20.63
CA ASN A 378 -18.71 -8.15 -22.04
C ASN A 378 -19.58 -7.18 -22.87
N GLU A 379 -19.12 -6.84 -24.08
CA GLU A 379 -19.83 -6.00 -25.06
C GLU A 379 -21.28 -6.44 -25.34
N SER A 380 -21.56 -7.75 -25.29
CA SER A 380 -22.89 -8.31 -25.51
C SER A 380 -23.85 -8.20 -24.32
N ASN A 381 -23.34 -8.07 -23.08
CA ASN A 381 -24.15 -8.11 -21.86
C ASN A 381 -24.16 -6.78 -21.07
N VAL A 382 -23.26 -5.85 -21.39
CA VAL A 382 -23.06 -4.56 -20.71
C VAL A 382 -24.37 -3.78 -20.47
N ARG A 383 -25.25 -3.69 -21.47
CA ARG A 383 -26.54 -2.97 -21.38
C ARG A 383 -27.48 -3.53 -20.31
N VAL A 384 -27.37 -4.82 -19.98
CA VAL A 384 -28.22 -5.49 -18.98
C VAL A 384 -27.54 -5.43 -17.61
N LEU A 385 -26.26 -5.78 -17.52
CA LEU A 385 -25.53 -5.78 -16.25
C LEU A 385 -25.43 -4.37 -15.65
N ILE A 386 -25.13 -3.35 -16.46
CA ILE A 386 -25.06 -1.96 -15.97
C ILE A 386 -26.44 -1.45 -15.50
N ARG A 387 -27.55 -1.94 -16.06
CA ARG A 387 -28.90 -1.60 -15.58
C ARG A 387 -29.17 -2.16 -14.18
N GLU A 388 -28.86 -3.44 -13.95
CA GLU A 388 -28.99 -4.05 -12.62
C GLU A 388 -28.02 -3.43 -11.60
N LEU A 389 -26.79 -3.09 -12.02
CA LEU A 389 -25.79 -2.43 -11.18
C LEU A 389 -26.20 -0.98 -10.82
N LEU A 390 -26.87 -0.25 -11.71
CA LEU A 390 -27.47 1.05 -11.41
C LEU A 390 -28.67 0.91 -10.45
N ALA A 391 -29.55 -0.08 -10.65
CA ALA A 391 -30.64 -0.36 -9.72
C ALA A 391 -30.12 -0.76 -8.32
N PHE A 392 -29.00 -1.48 -8.25
CA PHE A 392 -28.32 -1.76 -6.99
C PHE A 392 -27.70 -0.50 -6.38
N LEU A 393 -27.13 0.41 -7.17
CA LEU A 393 -26.49 1.66 -6.70
C LEU A 393 -27.46 2.56 -5.91
N GLU A 394 -28.75 2.54 -6.26
CA GLU A 394 -29.82 3.29 -5.58
C GLU A 394 -30.07 2.79 -4.15
N VAL A 395 -29.96 1.46 -3.93
CA VAL A 395 -30.24 0.80 -2.64
C VAL A 395 -28.96 0.50 -1.84
N ALA A 396 -27.79 0.52 -2.47
CA ALA A 396 -26.53 0.10 -1.87
C ALA A 396 -26.06 0.98 -0.69
N ASP A 397 -25.38 0.34 0.26
CA ASP A 397 -24.71 1.01 1.37
C ASP A 397 -23.60 1.95 0.86
N ASN A 398 -23.36 3.03 1.59
CA ASN A 398 -22.42 4.09 1.17
C ASN A 398 -20.96 3.61 1.03
N GLU A 399 -20.59 2.47 1.61
CA GLU A 399 -19.27 1.86 1.42
C GLU A 399 -19.07 1.28 0.01
N PHE A 400 -20.13 0.79 -0.63
CA PHE A 400 -20.04 0.22 -1.98
C PHE A 400 -19.98 1.31 -3.05
N LYS A 401 -20.64 2.46 -2.84
CA LYS A 401 -20.82 3.52 -3.85
C LYS A 401 -19.50 3.97 -4.51
N PRO A 402 -18.42 4.31 -3.78
CA PRO A 402 -17.14 4.71 -4.40
C PRO A 402 -16.49 3.65 -5.30
N THR A 403 -16.71 2.37 -5.00
CA THR A 403 -16.19 1.26 -5.81
C THR A 403 -17.09 1.01 -7.01
N MET A 404 -18.41 1.05 -6.81
CA MET A 404 -19.40 0.89 -7.88
C MET A 404 -19.31 1.97 -8.94
N THR A 405 -19.28 3.26 -8.56
CA THR A 405 -19.19 4.37 -9.53
C THR A 405 -17.88 4.29 -10.33
N SER A 406 -16.78 3.90 -9.68
CA SER A 406 -15.48 3.66 -10.31
C SER A 406 -15.54 2.53 -11.35
N GLN A 407 -16.11 1.38 -11.00
CA GLN A 407 -16.16 0.21 -11.90
C GLN A 407 -17.22 0.34 -13.01
N ILE A 408 -18.36 1.00 -12.73
CA ILE A 408 -19.34 1.39 -13.77
C ILE A 408 -18.69 2.35 -14.78
N GLY A 409 -17.87 3.31 -14.32
CA GLY A 409 -17.10 4.20 -15.19
C GLY A 409 -16.11 3.45 -16.09
N ILE A 410 -15.29 2.56 -15.51
CA ILE A 410 -14.34 1.70 -16.25
C ILE A 410 -15.07 0.84 -17.29
N ALA A 411 -16.13 0.14 -16.88
CA ALA A 411 -16.90 -0.74 -17.76
C ALA A 411 -17.60 0.03 -18.90
N SER A 412 -18.11 1.24 -18.61
CA SER A 412 -18.76 2.08 -19.62
C SER A 412 -17.77 2.61 -20.65
N ASP A 413 -16.62 3.16 -20.24
CA ASP A 413 -15.62 3.65 -21.20
C ASP A 413 -15.02 2.51 -22.05
N LYS A 414 -14.87 1.32 -21.48
CA LYS A 414 -14.33 0.16 -22.20
C LYS A 414 -15.32 -0.50 -23.16
N PHE A 415 -16.60 -0.63 -22.77
CA PHE A 415 -17.57 -1.48 -23.48
C PHE A 415 -18.83 -0.75 -23.98
N ALA A 416 -18.88 0.59 -23.97
CA ALA A 416 -20.05 1.35 -24.42
C ALA A 416 -20.44 1.05 -25.89
N PRO A 417 -21.68 0.57 -26.15
CA PRO A 417 -22.15 0.35 -27.52
C PRO A 417 -22.42 1.63 -28.33
N SER A 418 -22.56 2.78 -27.67
CA SER A 418 -22.60 4.10 -28.32
C SER A 418 -22.16 5.20 -27.35
N LYS A 419 -21.69 6.34 -27.88
CA LYS A 419 -21.23 7.47 -27.05
C LYS A 419 -22.40 8.17 -26.33
N ARG A 420 -23.61 8.22 -26.93
CA ARG A 420 -24.85 8.68 -26.27
C ARG A 420 -25.18 7.79 -25.06
N TRP A 421 -25.20 6.47 -25.23
CA TRP A 421 -25.44 5.53 -24.12
C TRP A 421 -24.40 5.64 -23.00
N HIS A 422 -23.12 5.88 -23.34
CA HIS A 422 -22.08 6.13 -22.34
C HIS A 422 -22.36 7.39 -21.52
N PHE A 423 -22.74 8.49 -22.18
CA PHE A 423 -23.12 9.73 -21.52
C PHE A 423 -24.35 9.53 -20.61
N ASP A 424 -25.43 8.94 -21.12
CA ASP A 424 -26.67 8.72 -20.36
C ASP A 424 -26.44 7.85 -19.11
N THR A 425 -25.58 6.84 -19.24
CA THR A 425 -25.15 5.97 -18.12
C THR A 425 -24.37 6.76 -17.08
N MET A 426 -23.38 7.56 -17.49
CA MET A 426 -22.58 8.37 -16.56
C MET A 426 -23.38 9.51 -15.92
N LEU A 427 -24.35 10.08 -16.64
CA LEU A 427 -25.30 11.06 -16.09
C LEU A 427 -26.14 10.43 -14.98
N ARG A 428 -26.65 9.20 -15.16
CA ARG A 428 -27.38 8.50 -14.08
C ARG A 428 -26.49 8.19 -12.88
N VAL A 429 -25.21 7.85 -13.08
CA VAL A 429 -24.24 7.70 -11.98
C VAL A 429 -24.04 9.02 -11.21
N LEU A 430 -23.89 10.14 -11.92
CA LEU A 430 -23.70 11.47 -11.34
C LEU A 430 -24.92 11.91 -10.50
N SER A 431 -26.15 11.72 -11.01
CA SER A 431 -27.37 12.08 -10.28
C SER A 431 -27.69 11.18 -9.08
N LEU A 432 -27.16 9.94 -9.03
CA LEU A 432 -27.39 9.01 -7.91
C LEU A 432 -26.30 9.03 -6.84
N ALA A 433 -25.04 9.22 -7.23
CA ALA A 433 -23.88 8.99 -6.38
C ALA A 433 -22.71 9.95 -6.69
N GLY A 434 -22.99 11.15 -7.18
CA GLY A 434 -22.00 12.17 -7.51
C GLY A 434 -21.05 12.51 -6.34
N ASN A 435 -21.55 12.51 -5.11
CA ASN A 435 -20.74 12.73 -3.89
C ASN A 435 -19.76 11.59 -3.54
N TYR A 436 -19.85 10.44 -4.24
CA TYR A 436 -18.96 9.29 -4.08
C TYR A 436 -18.10 9.03 -5.33
N LEU A 437 -18.14 9.92 -6.33
CA LEU A 437 -17.38 9.79 -7.57
C LEU A 437 -15.92 10.26 -7.35
N LYS A 438 -14.95 9.53 -7.91
CA LYS A 438 -13.56 9.98 -7.96
C LYS A 438 -13.38 11.03 -9.06
N GLU A 439 -12.65 12.10 -8.77
CA GLU A 439 -12.26 13.18 -9.69
C GLU A 439 -11.75 12.68 -11.05
N GLN A 440 -10.99 11.58 -11.07
CA GLN A 440 -10.49 10.91 -12.27
C GLN A 440 -11.60 10.53 -13.27
N ILE A 441 -12.75 10.10 -12.76
CA ILE A 441 -13.91 9.67 -13.56
C ILE A 441 -14.69 10.89 -14.06
N LEU A 442 -14.83 11.92 -13.22
CA LEU A 442 -15.39 13.22 -13.60
C LEU A 442 -14.57 13.87 -14.74
N SER A 443 -13.24 13.85 -14.62
CA SER A 443 -12.32 14.28 -15.67
C SER A 443 -12.48 13.47 -16.97
N SER A 444 -12.75 12.17 -16.87
CA SER A 444 -13.00 11.30 -18.02
C SER A 444 -14.36 11.58 -18.69
N PHE A 445 -15.38 11.95 -17.90
CA PHE A 445 -16.71 12.34 -18.40
C PHE A 445 -16.67 13.72 -19.09
N ILE A 446 -15.96 14.69 -18.51
CA ILE A 446 -15.67 15.99 -19.15
C ILE A 446 -14.90 15.79 -20.45
N ARG A 447 -13.89 14.90 -20.46
CA ARG A 447 -13.12 14.54 -21.66
C ARG A 447 -14.00 13.96 -22.78
N LEU A 448 -14.88 13.01 -22.44
CA LEU A 448 -15.84 12.42 -23.38
C LEU A 448 -16.63 13.50 -24.12
N LEU A 449 -17.17 14.48 -23.38
CA LEU A 449 -17.95 15.59 -23.93
C LEU A 449 -17.11 16.57 -24.77
N ALA A 450 -15.89 16.89 -24.32
CA ALA A 450 -14.96 17.72 -25.09
C ALA A 450 -14.62 17.10 -26.46
N THR A 451 -14.51 15.77 -26.53
CA THR A 451 -14.16 15.04 -27.76
C THR A 451 -15.36 14.77 -28.69
N THR A 452 -16.61 14.79 -28.22
CA THR A 452 -17.80 14.46 -29.05
C THR A 452 -18.70 15.68 -29.33
N PRO A 453 -18.40 16.51 -30.35
CA PRO A 453 -19.12 17.76 -30.60
C PRO A 453 -20.61 17.57 -30.91
N GLU A 454 -20.96 16.49 -31.62
CA GLU A 454 -22.34 16.11 -31.96
C GLU A 454 -23.25 15.93 -30.73
N LEU A 455 -22.69 15.55 -29.58
CA LEU A 455 -23.42 15.29 -28.34
C LEU A 455 -23.43 16.47 -27.36
N GLN A 456 -22.61 17.51 -27.58
CA GLN A 456 -22.42 18.60 -26.59
C GLN A 456 -23.73 19.32 -26.25
N ALA A 457 -24.53 19.69 -27.26
CA ALA A 457 -25.80 20.38 -27.06
C ALA A 457 -26.85 19.53 -26.30
N TYR A 458 -27.01 18.25 -26.68
CA TYR A 458 -27.85 17.29 -25.97
C TYR A 458 -27.40 17.11 -24.51
N ALA A 459 -26.08 16.95 -24.31
CA ALA A 459 -25.50 16.75 -23.00
C ALA A 459 -25.71 17.96 -22.07
N VAL A 460 -25.54 19.18 -22.59
CA VAL A 460 -25.72 20.42 -21.80
C VAL A 460 -27.18 20.63 -21.42
N GLN A 461 -28.14 20.36 -22.32
CA GLN A 461 -29.58 20.37 -22.00
C GLN A 461 -29.91 19.35 -20.90
N LYS A 462 -29.43 18.09 -21.04
CA LYS A 462 -29.63 17.03 -20.04
C LYS A 462 -28.99 17.33 -18.69
N LEU A 463 -27.77 17.87 -18.66
CA LEU A 463 -27.07 18.27 -17.44
C LEU A 463 -27.78 19.42 -16.74
N TYR A 464 -28.19 20.46 -17.47
CA TYR A 464 -28.96 21.58 -16.93
C TYR A 464 -30.30 21.13 -16.34
N ALA A 465 -31.02 20.23 -17.04
CA ALA A 465 -32.27 19.67 -16.54
C ALA A 465 -32.09 18.84 -15.25
N ASN A 466 -31.02 18.06 -15.13
CA ASN A 466 -30.72 17.32 -13.89
C ASN A 466 -30.30 18.25 -12.75
N LEU A 467 -29.47 19.26 -13.03
CA LEU A 467 -29.02 20.24 -12.02
C LEU A 467 -30.19 21.09 -11.48
N LYS A 468 -31.21 21.35 -12.29
CA LYS A 468 -32.45 22.03 -11.87
C LYS A 468 -33.35 21.15 -10.96
N VAL A 469 -33.11 19.84 -10.91
CA VAL A 469 -33.81 18.89 -10.03
C VAL A 469 -33.04 18.61 -8.74
N ASP A 470 -31.72 18.41 -8.81
CA ASP A 470 -30.87 18.12 -7.65
C ASP A 470 -29.53 18.88 -7.71
N ILE A 471 -29.29 19.71 -6.69
CA ILE A 471 -28.05 20.47 -6.46
C ILE A 471 -27.18 19.87 -5.34
N THR A 472 -27.59 18.76 -4.73
CA THR A 472 -26.88 18.14 -3.59
C THR A 472 -25.71 17.25 -4.02
N GLN A 473 -25.59 16.95 -5.31
CA GLN A 473 -24.52 16.13 -5.89
C GLN A 473 -23.39 17.04 -6.43
N GLU A 474 -22.24 17.01 -5.76
CA GLU A 474 -21.06 17.83 -6.07
C GLU A 474 -20.53 17.58 -7.48
N SER A 475 -20.24 16.32 -7.84
CA SER A 475 -19.70 15.99 -9.17
C SER A 475 -20.67 16.30 -10.32
N LEU A 476 -21.99 16.20 -10.09
CA LEU A 476 -23.00 16.61 -11.08
C LEU A 476 -22.94 18.13 -11.29
N THR A 477 -22.86 18.89 -10.19
CA THR A 477 -22.75 20.34 -10.19
C THR A 477 -21.47 20.83 -10.88
N GLN A 478 -20.33 20.19 -10.61
CA GLN A 478 -19.04 20.50 -11.26
C GLN A 478 -19.05 20.19 -12.76
N ALA A 479 -19.57 19.01 -13.15
CA ALA A 479 -19.74 18.66 -14.57
C ALA A 479 -20.65 19.66 -15.30
N ALA A 480 -21.83 19.94 -14.73
CA ALA A 480 -22.80 20.83 -15.33
C ALA A 480 -22.30 22.28 -15.41
N ALA A 481 -21.63 22.80 -14.36
CA ALA A 481 -21.04 24.15 -14.38
C ALA A 481 -19.98 24.30 -15.48
N TRP A 482 -19.10 23.29 -15.65
CA TRP A 482 -18.10 23.30 -16.73
C TRP A 482 -18.75 23.26 -18.12
N CYS A 483 -19.70 22.34 -18.33
CA CYS A 483 -20.41 22.21 -19.61
C CYS A 483 -21.23 23.46 -19.98
N VAL A 484 -21.91 24.07 -19.00
CA VAL A 484 -22.64 25.34 -19.18
C VAL A 484 -21.66 26.48 -19.51
N GLY A 485 -20.50 26.55 -18.85
CA GLY A 485 -19.48 27.57 -19.13
C GLY A 485 -18.90 27.52 -20.54
N GLU A 486 -18.64 26.32 -21.08
CA GLU A 486 -18.12 26.16 -22.45
C GLU A 486 -19.20 26.33 -23.53
N TYR A 487 -20.38 25.72 -23.34
CA TYR A 487 -21.36 25.44 -24.39
C TYR A 487 -22.72 26.13 -24.20
N ALA A 488 -22.82 27.21 -23.40
CA ALA A 488 -24.04 27.99 -23.26
C ALA A 488 -24.61 28.49 -24.61
N ASP A 489 -23.75 28.73 -25.60
CA ASP A 489 -24.18 29.10 -26.96
C ASP A 489 -25.03 28.01 -27.63
N MET A 490 -24.77 26.73 -27.34
CA MET A 490 -25.59 25.60 -27.81
C MET A 490 -26.88 25.44 -26.99
N LEU A 491 -26.83 25.71 -25.69
CA LEU A 491 -28.01 25.65 -24.80
C LEU A 491 -29.07 26.69 -25.22
N LEU A 492 -28.64 27.93 -25.45
CA LEU A 492 -29.51 29.06 -25.81
C LEU A 492 -30.07 28.96 -27.24
N ARG A 493 -29.34 28.32 -28.16
CA ARG A 493 -29.79 28.14 -29.56
C ARG A 493 -30.90 27.10 -29.73
N GLY A 494 -31.14 26.23 -28.74
CA GLY A 494 -32.27 25.30 -28.75
C GLY A 494 -32.25 24.30 -29.92
N GLY A 495 -31.19 23.49 -30.03
CA GLY A 495 -31.09 22.47 -31.08
C GLY A 495 -32.20 21.41 -31.00
N GLN A 496 -32.67 20.95 -32.16
CA GLN A 496 -33.54 19.77 -32.26
C GLN A 496 -32.72 18.49 -32.09
N TYR A 497 -33.19 17.62 -31.20
CA TYR A 497 -32.66 16.26 -30.99
C TYR A 497 -33.83 15.28 -31.03
N GLU A 498 -33.60 14.09 -31.58
CA GLU A 498 -34.64 13.08 -31.66
C GLU A 498 -35.10 12.61 -30.27
N GLU A 499 -36.44 12.56 -30.13
CA GLU A 499 -37.25 11.96 -29.07
C GLU A 499 -37.48 12.70 -27.73
N GLU A 500 -37.00 13.94 -27.51
CA GLU A 500 -37.36 14.70 -26.29
C GLU A 500 -37.76 16.17 -26.49
N VAL A 501 -38.63 16.66 -25.60
CA VAL A 501 -39.20 18.02 -25.64
C VAL A 501 -38.20 19.05 -25.10
N ILE A 502 -37.75 19.95 -25.98
CA ILE A 502 -36.79 21.01 -25.67
C ILE A 502 -37.42 22.02 -24.70
N GLN A 503 -36.80 22.23 -23.53
CA GLN A 503 -37.06 23.42 -22.72
C GLN A 503 -36.25 24.59 -23.26
N SER A 504 -36.91 25.69 -23.62
CA SER A 504 -36.24 26.94 -24.01
C SER A 504 -35.70 27.66 -22.78
N VAL A 505 -34.38 27.59 -22.58
CA VAL A 505 -33.69 28.18 -21.43
C VAL A 505 -33.30 29.63 -21.73
N LYS A 506 -33.59 30.54 -20.80
CA LYS A 506 -33.19 31.96 -20.87
C LYS A 506 -31.85 32.21 -20.18
N GLU A 507 -31.09 33.21 -20.65
CA GLU A 507 -29.82 33.62 -20.04
C GLU A 507 -29.98 33.93 -18.52
N SER A 508 -31.11 34.54 -18.14
CA SER A 508 -31.44 34.81 -16.73
C SER A 508 -31.51 33.54 -15.86
N GLU A 509 -32.18 32.48 -16.32
CA GLU A 509 -32.38 31.26 -15.53
C GLU A 509 -31.05 30.52 -15.25
N VAL A 510 -30.11 30.58 -16.21
CA VAL A 510 -28.77 30.01 -16.04
C VAL A 510 -27.99 30.77 -14.95
N VAL A 511 -28.08 32.11 -14.94
CA VAL A 511 -27.47 32.94 -13.89
C VAL A 511 -28.16 32.71 -12.54
N ASP A 512 -29.48 32.59 -12.52
CA ASP A 512 -30.25 32.32 -11.30
C ASP A 512 -29.88 30.96 -10.68
N LEU A 513 -29.76 29.90 -11.48
CA LEU A 513 -29.38 28.57 -11.00
C LEU A 513 -27.95 28.53 -10.43
N LEU A 514 -26.97 29.08 -11.17
CA LEU A 514 -25.58 29.13 -10.71
C LEU A 514 -25.41 30.04 -9.47
N ALA A 515 -26.15 31.15 -9.39
CA ALA A 515 -26.16 32.02 -8.23
C ALA A 515 -26.86 31.38 -7.02
N LEU A 516 -27.93 30.61 -7.23
CA LEU A 516 -28.59 29.84 -6.17
C LEU A 516 -27.61 28.83 -5.54
N ILE A 517 -26.87 28.11 -6.39
CA ILE A 517 -25.86 27.14 -5.93
C ILE A 517 -24.77 27.84 -5.10
N LEU A 518 -24.19 28.97 -5.57
CA LEU A 518 -23.17 29.72 -4.83
C LEU A 518 -23.63 30.26 -3.46
N ASN A 519 -24.92 30.53 -3.28
CA ASN A 519 -25.45 30.98 -1.99
C ASN A 519 -26.00 29.81 -1.14
N SER A 520 -25.93 28.57 -1.63
CA SER A 520 -26.35 27.36 -0.90
C SER A 520 -25.28 26.83 0.05
N SER A 521 -25.68 26.00 1.01
CA SER A 521 -24.75 25.26 1.88
C SER A 521 -24.03 24.10 1.19
N TYR A 522 -24.36 23.79 -0.07
CA TYR A 522 -23.77 22.69 -0.84
C TYR A 522 -22.60 23.16 -1.73
N ALA A 523 -22.36 24.47 -1.84
CA ALA A 523 -21.19 25.02 -2.52
C ALA A 523 -19.91 24.71 -1.74
N THR A 524 -19.22 23.64 -2.15
CA THR A 524 -17.83 23.39 -1.76
C THR A 524 -16.88 24.42 -2.40
N GLN A 525 -15.64 24.48 -1.92
CA GLN A 525 -14.59 25.31 -2.53
C GLN A 525 -14.44 25.00 -4.03
N VAL A 526 -14.23 23.73 -4.39
CA VAL A 526 -14.04 23.30 -5.79
C VAL A 526 -15.29 23.60 -6.64
N THR A 527 -16.49 23.45 -6.09
CA THR A 527 -17.73 23.83 -6.78
C THR A 527 -17.82 25.34 -7.00
N THR A 528 -17.41 26.14 -6.02
CA THR A 528 -17.34 27.61 -6.13
C THR A 528 -16.33 28.04 -7.20
N GLU A 529 -15.14 27.45 -7.18
CA GLU A 529 -14.09 27.63 -8.18
C GLU A 529 -14.59 27.34 -9.61
N TYR A 530 -15.25 26.19 -9.82
CA TYR A 530 -15.83 25.82 -11.11
C TYR A 530 -16.90 26.81 -11.59
N ILE A 531 -17.79 27.26 -10.69
CA ILE A 531 -18.87 28.20 -11.04
C ILE A 531 -18.33 29.61 -11.31
N VAL A 532 -17.30 30.07 -10.58
CA VAL A 532 -16.61 31.34 -10.84
C VAL A 532 -15.92 31.33 -12.21
N THR A 533 -15.26 30.22 -12.58
CA THR A 533 -14.68 30.03 -13.93
C THR A 533 -15.76 29.86 -15.02
N ALA A 534 -16.91 29.25 -14.72
CA ALA A 534 -18.04 29.21 -15.65
C ALA A 534 -18.63 30.61 -15.89
N PHE A 535 -18.82 31.39 -14.83
CA PHE A 535 -19.39 32.74 -14.91
C PHE A 535 -18.59 33.68 -15.81
N ILE A 536 -17.25 33.70 -15.72
CA ILE A 536 -16.45 34.56 -16.60
C ILE A 536 -16.57 34.14 -18.07
N LYS A 537 -16.62 32.82 -18.37
CA LYS A 537 -16.84 32.31 -19.73
C LYS A 537 -18.21 32.70 -20.27
N LEU A 538 -19.28 32.59 -19.46
CA LEU A 538 -20.63 33.03 -19.84
C LEU A 538 -20.66 34.50 -20.29
N THR A 539 -19.81 35.38 -19.75
CA THR A 539 -19.75 36.78 -20.19
C THR A 539 -19.25 37.03 -21.62
N THR A 540 -18.77 35.99 -22.31
CA THR A 540 -18.42 36.01 -23.75
C THR A 540 -19.33 35.11 -24.61
N ARG A 541 -20.32 34.46 -24.01
CA ARG A 541 -21.31 33.60 -24.69
C ARG A 541 -22.72 34.20 -24.66
N PHE A 542 -23.04 34.99 -23.64
CA PHE A 542 -24.31 35.69 -23.47
C PHE A 542 -24.40 36.99 -24.29
N SER A 543 -25.63 37.32 -24.70
CA SER A 543 -25.95 38.53 -25.47
C SER A 543 -26.59 39.63 -24.62
N GLU A 544 -27.21 39.30 -23.48
CA GLU A 544 -27.82 40.29 -22.59
C GLU A 544 -26.77 41.01 -21.71
N ALA A 545 -26.49 42.28 -22.04
CA ALA A 545 -25.61 43.14 -21.23
C ALA A 545 -26.05 43.26 -19.75
N SER A 546 -27.36 43.13 -19.48
CA SER A 546 -27.94 43.05 -18.13
C SER A 546 -27.42 41.85 -17.32
N GLN A 547 -27.30 40.68 -17.94
CA GLN A 547 -26.80 39.47 -17.29
C GLN A 547 -25.28 39.51 -17.12
N VAL A 548 -24.56 40.06 -18.11
CA VAL A 548 -23.09 40.26 -18.01
C VAL A 548 -22.74 41.18 -16.84
N GLU A 549 -23.46 42.29 -16.68
CA GLU A 549 -23.28 43.20 -15.54
C GLU A 549 -23.71 42.55 -14.20
N ARG A 550 -24.77 41.72 -14.21
CA ARG A 550 -25.17 40.94 -13.03
C ARG A 550 -24.08 39.96 -12.60
N ILE A 551 -23.45 39.26 -13.55
CA ILE A 551 -22.31 38.36 -13.30
C ILE A 551 -21.11 39.15 -12.75
N ARG A 552 -20.80 40.32 -13.30
CA ARG A 552 -19.70 41.17 -12.80
C ARG A 552 -19.86 41.52 -11.31
N ARG A 553 -21.07 41.86 -10.87
CA ARG A 553 -21.38 42.13 -9.45
C ARG A 553 -21.25 40.89 -8.57
N ILE A 554 -21.62 39.71 -9.08
CA ILE A 554 -21.43 38.43 -8.36
C ILE A 554 -19.93 38.18 -8.18
N LEU A 555 -19.12 38.28 -9.24
CA LEU A 555 -17.66 38.11 -9.17
C LEU A 555 -17.01 39.10 -8.19
N GLN A 556 -17.43 40.37 -8.19
CA GLN A 556 -16.95 41.38 -7.23
C GLN A 556 -17.25 41.01 -5.77
N LYS A 557 -18.40 40.40 -5.46
CA LYS A 557 -18.72 39.89 -4.11
C LYS A 557 -17.72 38.83 -3.62
N HIS A 558 -17.06 38.09 -4.52
CA HIS A 558 -16.10 37.05 -4.18
C HIS A 558 -14.63 37.53 -4.10
N GLN A 559 -14.34 38.81 -4.42
CA GLN A 559 -12.99 39.38 -4.28
C GLN A 559 -12.51 39.47 -2.81
N THR A 560 -13.43 39.48 -1.85
CA THR A 560 -13.16 39.42 -0.41
C THR A 560 -13.40 38.03 0.19
N SER A 561 -13.35 36.97 -0.64
CA SER A 561 -13.35 35.58 -0.17
C SER A 561 -12.16 35.32 0.77
N LEU A 562 -12.38 34.44 1.76
CA LEU A 562 -11.31 33.91 2.64
C LEU A 562 -10.51 32.78 1.98
N ASP A 563 -11.04 32.17 0.92
CA ASP A 563 -10.31 31.20 0.11
C ASP A 563 -9.51 31.91 -0.98
N VAL A 564 -8.23 31.55 -1.08
CA VAL A 564 -7.22 32.17 -1.94
C VAL A 564 -7.49 31.88 -3.42
N GLU A 565 -7.94 30.67 -3.78
CA GLU A 565 -8.24 30.33 -5.19
C GLU A 565 -9.44 31.11 -5.70
N VAL A 566 -10.56 31.10 -4.96
CA VAL A 566 -11.76 31.88 -5.30
C VAL A 566 -11.46 33.38 -5.30
N GLN A 567 -10.66 33.89 -4.35
CA GLN A 567 -10.25 35.29 -4.32
C GLN A 567 -9.39 35.66 -5.54
N GLN A 568 -8.35 34.90 -5.83
CA GLN A 568 -7.43 35.15 -6.94
C GLN A 568 -8.20 35.21 -8.27
N ARG A 569 -9.03 34.19 -8.54
CA ARG A 569 -9.87 34.15 -9.76
C ARG A 569 -10.87 35.31 -9.80
N ALA A 570 -11.51 35.67 -8.69
CA ALA A 570 -12.43 36.81 -8.64
C ALA A 570 -11.75 38.18 -8.89
N VAL A 571 -10.48 38.33 -8.49
CA VAL A 571 -9.67 39.53 -8.76
C VAL A 571 -9.18 39.54 -10.22
N GLU A 572 -8.60 38.44 -10.71
CA GLU A 572 -8.14 38.30 -12.10
C GLU A 572 -9.28 38.48 -13.10
N TYR A 573 -10.40 37.78 -12.92
CA TYR A 573 -11.57 37.91 -13.78
C TYR A 573 -12.20 39.30 -13.65
N GLY A 574 -12.11 39.92 -12.46
CA GLY A 574 -12.49 41.32 -12.24
C GLY A 574 -11.69 42.29 -13.09
N ASN A 575 -10.36 42.13 -13.12
CA ASN A 575 -9.44 42.93 -13.94
C ASN A 575 -9.63 42.66 -15.45
N LEU A 576 -9.99 41.43 -15.84
CA LEU A 576 -10.21 41.05 -17.23
C LEU A 576 -11.40 41.81 -17.88
N PHE A 577 -12.38 42.30 -17.11
CA PHE A 577 -13.43 43.18 -17.63
C PHE A 577 -12.89 44.53 -18.15
N SER A 578 -11.69 44.96 -17.75
CA SER A 578 -11.05 46.18 -18.26
C SER A 578 -10.46 46.02 -19.68
N PHE A 579 -10.37 44.79 -20.21
CA PHE A 579 -9.68 44.48 -21.47
C PHE A 579 -10.55 43.58 -22.38
N ASP A 580 -11.69 44.09 -22.87
CA ASP A 580 -12.69 43.24 -23.55
C ASP A 580 -12.18 42.50 -24.80
N GLU A 581 -11.28 43.10 -25.58
CA GLU A 581 -10.69 42.45 -26.76
C GLU A 581 -9.87 41.21 -26.35
N ILE A 582 -9.04 41.34 -25.31
CA ILE A 582 -8.24 40.24 -24.74
C ILE A 582 -9.16 39.22 -24.07
N ARG A 583 -10.20 39.67 -23.35
CA ARG A 583 -11.20 38.82 -22.68
C ARG A 583 -11.85 37.83 -23.65
N ARG A 584 -12.16 38.23 -24.88
CA ARG A 584 -12.77 37.34 -25.88
C ARG A 584 -11.79 36.27 -26.37
N GLY A 585 -10.56 36.64 -26.70
CA GLY A 585 -9.53 35.69 -27.16
C GLY A 585 -9.06 34.71 -26.08
N VAL A 586 -8.95 35.16 -24.82
CA VAL A 586 -8.57 34.29 -23.68
C VAL A 586 -9.69 33.32 -23.29
N LEU A 587 -10.95 33.62 -23.64
CA LEU A 587 -12.13 32.82 -23.30
C LEU A 587 -12.77 32.15 -24.52
N GLU A 588 -11.98 31.80 -25.54
CA GLU A 588 -12.41 30.86 -26.58
C GLU A 588 -12.69 29.46 -26.02
N LYS A 589 -13.23 28.56 -26.84
CA LYS A 589 -13.55 27.19 -26.40
C LYS A 589 -12.27 26.38 -26.22
N MET A 590 -12.14 25.69 -25.09
CA MET A 590 -10.93 24.90 -24.80
C MET A 590 -10.69 23.83 -25.88
N PRO A 591 -9.47 23.68 -26.42
CA PRO A 591 -9.18 22.64 -27.40
C PRO A 591 -9.38 21.24 -26.79
N PRO A 592 -9.88 20.26 -27.55
CA PRO A 592 -10.11 18.92 -27.02
C PRO A 592 -8.78 18.29 -26.58
N PRO A 593 -8.69 17.76 -25.35
CA PRO A 593 -7.44 17.19 -24.84
C PRO A 593 -7.05 15.94 -25.64
N GLN A 594 -5.76 15.84 -25.98
CA GLN A 594 -5.24 14.72 -26.78
C GLN A 594 -5.44 13.37 -26.09
N ILE A 595 -6.00 12.40 -26.83
CA ILE A 595 -6.15 11.03 -26.36
C ILE A 595 -4.78 10.31 -26.47
N LYS A 596 -3.91 10.51 -25.48
CA LYS A 596 -2.81 9.56 -25.25
C LYS A 596 -3.41 8.30 -24.64
N GLU A 597 -3.05 7.12 -25.13
CA GLU A 597 -3.53 5.85 -24.55
C GLU A 597 -3.07 5.70 -23.09
N GLU A 598 -1.85 6.17 -22.79
CA GLU A 598 -1.29 6.34 -21.44
C GLU A 598 -2.15 7.22 -20.52
N SER A 599 -2.91 8.16 -21.08
CA SER A 599 -3.78 9.07 -20.32
C SER A 599 -5.17 8.51 -20.03
N ARG A 600 -5.43 7.24 -20.39
CA ARG A 600 -6.66 6.53 -20.03
C ARG A 600 -6.61 6.24 -18.53
N VAL A 601 -7.13 7.18 -17.74
CA VAL A 601 -7.05 7.23 -16.26
C VAL A 601 -7.66 6.00 -15.56
N LEU A 602 -8.38 5.18 -16.31
CA LEU A 602 -9.15 4.00 -15.87
C LEU A 602 -8.37 2.69 -16.11
N GLY A 603 -7.05 2.76 -15.94
CA GLY A 603 -6.08 1.70 -16.19
C GLY A 603 -5.81 1.47 -17.67
N PRO A 604 -4.78 0.67 -18.01
CA PRO A 604 -4.75 0.05 -19.32
C PRO A 604 -6.04 -0.75 -19.47
N ALA A 605 -6.72 -0.64 -20.61
CA ALA A 605 -7.56 -1.75 -21.04
C ALA A 605 -6.67 -3.01 -21.00
N PRO A 606 -7.16 -4.17 -20.53
CA PRO A 606 -6.38 -5.38 -20.64
C PRO A 606 -6.16 -5.65 -22.12
N THR A 607 -5.00 -5.21 -22.62
CA THR A 607 -4.33 -5.80 -23.76
C THR A 607 -4.50 -7.29 -23.57
N LYS A 608 -4.95 -8.00 -24.60
CA LYS A 608 -4.84 -9.46 -24.58
C LYS A 608 -3.40 -9.73 -24.18
N LYS A 609 -3.19 -10.35 -23.00
CA LYS A 609 -1.96 -11.12 -22.81
C LYS A 609 -2.06 -12.19 -23.88
N ASN A 610 -1.48 -11.90 -25.05
CA ASN A 610 -0.90 -12.95 -25.85
C ASN A 610 -0.06 -13.72 -24.84
N ARG A 611 -0.52 -14.91 -24.46
CA ARG A 611 0.37 -15.94 -23.94
C ARG A 611 1.32 -16.18 -25.09
N ALA A 612 2.38 -15.37 -25.18
CA ALA A 612 3.56 -15.73 -25.92
C ALA A 612 3.90 -17.13 -25.43
N ASN A 613 3.92 -18.09 -26.36
CA ASN A 613 3.85 -19.51 -26.03
C ASN A 613 4.83 -19.83 -24.90
N ARG A 614 4.39 -20.58 -23.88
CA ARG A 614 5.32 -21.38 -23.06
C ARG A 614 6.21 -22.11 -24.07
N LYS A 615 7.52 -21.86 -24.02
CA LYS A 615 8.44 -22.20 -25.12
C LYS A 615 8.36 -23.70 -25.38
N SER A 616 7.77 -24.11 -26.50
CA SER A 616 7.94 -25.47 -27.02
C SER A 616 9.43 -25.71 -27.21
N ARG A 617 9.98 -26.78 -26.63
CA ARG A 617 11.42 -27.09 -26.69
C ARG A 617 11.91 -26.99 -28.14
N VAL A 618 13.00 -26.25 -28.36
CA VAL A 618 13.65 -26.17 -29.67
C VAL A 618 14.28 -27.53 -29.95
N ILE A 619 13.63 -28.31 -30.80
CA ILE A 619 14.25 -29.49 -31.43
C ILE A 619 15.37 -28.96 -32.33
N LYS A 620 16.61 -29.43 -32.12
CA LYS A 620 17.73 -29.09 -33.00
C LYS A 620 17.46 -29.63 -34.40
N PRO A 621 17.46 -28.81 -35.46
CA PRO A 621 17.40 -29.33 -36.83
C PRO A 621 18.72 -30.05 -37.15
N THR A 622 18.62 -31.24 -37.74
CA THR A 622 19.77 -31.97 -38.28
C THR A 622 20.19 -31.34 -39.61
N GLU A 623 21.46 -31.49 -40.01
CA GLU A 623 22.12 -30.74 -41.11
C GLU A 623 21.63 -31.06 -42.55
N GLN A 624 20.45 -31.69 -42.71
CA GLN A 624 19.93 -32.13 -44.01
C GLN A 624 19.13 -31.04 -44.76
N ASP A 625 18.39 -30.17 -44.06
CA ASP A 625 17.38 -29.26 -44.65
C ASP A 625 17.95 -27.92 -45.19
N LEU A 626 19.26 -27.67 -45.07
CA LEU A 626 19.88 -26.38 -45.41
C LEU A 626 20.44 -26.28 -46.85
N LEU A 627 20.23 -27.30 -47.69
CA LEU A 627 20.88 -27.42 -49.01
C LEU A 627 19.96 -27.24 -50.23
N ASP A 628 18.65 -27.17 -50.04
CA ASP A 628 17.65 -27.30 -51.13
C ASP A 628 16.91 -25.97 -51.46
N LEU A 629 17.53 -24.82 -51.15
CA LEU A 629 16.87 -23.50 -51.18
C LEU A 629 17.70 -22.40 -51.89
N MET A 630 18.62 -22.78 -52.80
CA MET A 630 19.45 -21.85 -53.57
C MET A 630 19.72 -22.29 -55.03
N ASP A 631 18.68 -22.46 -55.86
CA ASP A 631 18.90 -22.35 -57.32
C ASP A 631 17.68 -21.85 -58.14
N ALA A 632 17.97 -20.93 -59.07
CA ALA A 632 17.25 -20.66 -60.32
C ALA A 632 15.79 -20.07 -60.29
N PRO A 633 15.21 -19.63 -61.45
CA PRO A 633 14.58 -18.30 -61.54
C PRO A 633 13.11 -18.28 -62.08
N PRO A 634 12.44 -17.10 -62.17
CA PRO A 634 10.98 -17.04 -62.40
C PRO A 634 10.54 -17.06 -63.88
N ALA A 635 9.38 -17.69 -64.13
CA ALA A 635 8.62 -17.64 -65.38
C ALA A 635 7.10 -17.67 -65.10
N ALA A 636 6.26 -17.49 -66.14
CA ALA A 636 4.84 -17.13 -65.99
C ALA A 636 3.84 -18.09 -66.68
N ALA A 637 2.55 -17.77 -66.51
CA ALA A 637 1.36 -18.30 -67.17
C ALA A 637 0.72 -19.59 -66.58
N ALA A 638 -0.62 -19.59 -66.64
CA ALA A 638 -1.55 -20.70 -66.34
C ALA A 638 -2.06 -21.31 -67.67
N PRO A 639 -3.04 -22.26 -67.73
CA PRO A 639 -3.78 -22.92 -66.65
C PRO A 639 -3.93 -24.46 -66.81
N ALA A 640 -4.55 -25.15 -65.83
CA ALA A 640 -5.72 -26.04 -66.04
C ALA A 640 -6.14 -26.85 -64.78
N ASN A 641 -7.46 -26.87 -64.54
CA ASN A 641 -8.28 -27.95 -63.94
C ASN A 641 -7.80 -28.68 -62.65
N GLY A 642 -8.39 -28.29 -61.50
CA GLY A 642 -8.22 -28.99 -60.21
C GLY A 642 -9.27 -28.63 -59.14
N SER A 643 -10.53 -28.40 -59.54
CA SER A 643 -11.71 -28.23 -58.66
C SER A 643 -11.53 -27.36 -57.38
N GLN A 644 -11.65 -26.03 -57.52
CA GLN A 644 -11.82 -25.11 -56.38
C GLN A 644 -12.96 -24.11 -56.59
N ALA A 645 -14.14 -24.45 -56.04
CA ALA A 645 -15.22 -23.57 -55.57
C ALA A 645 -16.30 -24.51 -54.94
N SER A 646 -16.85 -24.29 -53.75
CA SER A 646 -16.74 -23.14 -52.85
C SER A 646 -16.90 -23.56 -51.38
N ASN A 647 -16.23 -22.88 -50.46
CA ASN A 647 -16.46 -23.01 -49.00
C ASN A 647 -17.23 -21.80 -48.43
N SER A 648 -17.82 -20.97 -49.29
CA SER A 648 -18.77 -19.91 -48.92
C SER A 648 -20.19 -20.43 -48.71
N ASP A 649 -20.50 -21.66 -49.14
CA ASP A 649 -21.87 -22.18 -49.24
C ASP A 649 -22.34 -22.97 -47.99
N LEU A 650 -21.41 -23.38 -47.11
CA LEU A 650 -21.76 -24.05 -45.84
C LEU A 650 -22.27 -23.10 -44.74
N LEU A 651 -22.36 -21.80 -45.02
CA LEU A 651 -23.03 -20.81 -44.15
C LEU A 651 -24.37 -20.33 -44.72
N ALA A 652 -24.74 -20.75 -45.94
CA ALA A 652 -26.06 -20.48 -46.52
C ALA A 652 -27.11 -21.49 -46.04
N ASP A 653 -26.73 -22.78 -45.88
CA ASP A 653 -27.64 -23.89 -45.55
C ASP A 653 -28.07 -23.96 -44.06
N ILE A 654 -27.69 -22.95 -43.25
CA ILE A 654 -28.15 -22.76 -41.86
C ILE A 654 -28.82 -21.39 -41.63
N LEU A 655 -28.76 -20.47 -42.61
CA LEU A 655 -29.30 -19.10 -42.52
C LEU A 655 -30.10 -18.66 -43.77
N GLY A 656 -30.69 -19.60 -44.49
CA GLY A 656 -31.53 -19.30 -45.67
C GLY A 656 -32.94 -18.81 -45.31
N GLY A 657 -33.38 -17.67 -45.90
CA GLY A 657 -34.81 -17.32 -45.94
C GLY A 657 -35.18 -15.83 -45.80
N GLY A 658 -34.74 -14.96 -46.71
CA GLY A 658 -35.27 -13.59 -46.85
C GLY A 658 -36.57 -13.54 -47.65
N ALA A 659 -37.48 -12.63 -47.33
CA ALA A 659 -38.86 -12.64 -47.83
C ALA A 659 -39.10 -11.94 -49.20
N ALA A 660 -40.05 -12.48 -49.97
CA ALA A 660 -40.86 -11.75 -50.97
C ALA A 660 -42.19 -12.48 -51.20
N ALA A 661 -43.26 -11.75 -51.57
CA ALA A 661 -44.62 -12.30 -51.75
C ALA A 661 -44.88 -12.80 -53.20
N PRO A 662 -45.94 -13.60 -53.40
CA PRO A 662 -47.17 -12.97 -53.90
C PRO A 662 -48.49 -13.47 -53.25
N SER A 663 -49.48 -12.58 -53.25
CA SER A 663 -50.92 -12.83 -52.97
C SER A 663 -51.62 -13.51 -54.17
N PRO A 664 -52.86 -14.09 -54.06
CA PRO A 664 -53.93 -13.74 -53.09
C PRO A 664 -54.83 -14.91 -52.56
N ILE A 665 -55.90 -14.56 -51.82
CA ILE A 665 -57.26 -15.18 -51.74
C ILE A 665 -57.79 -15.52 -50.30
N SER A 666 -58.95 -14.93 -49.99
CA SER A 666 -60.05 -15.34 -49.06
C SER A 666 -60.01 -15.17 -47.52
N SER A 667 -61.12 -14.60 -47.02
CA SER A 667 -61.82 -14.79 -45.71
C SER A 667 -61.27 -14.21 -44.38
N THR A 668 -61.73 -12.97 -44.13
CA THR A 668 -62.20 -12.35 -42.85
C THR A 668 -63.25 -13.19 -42.07
N PRO A 669 -63.71 -12.84 -40.83
CA PRO A 669 -63.70 -11.54 -40.12
C PRO A 669 -63.15 -11.57 -38.66
N SER A 670 -63.09 -10.51 -37.83
CA SER A 670 -63.95 -9.30 -37.72
C SER A 670 -63.32 -8.05 -37.02
N SER A 671 -63.83 -6.84 -37.37
CA SER A 671 -63.95 -5.55 -36.63
C SER A 671 -63.00 -5.20 -35.44
N GLN A 672 -62.18 -4.13 -35.47
CA GLN A 672 -62.51 -2.67 -35.25
C GLN A 672 -62.79 -2.29 -33.76
N GLN A 673 -62.49 -1.09 -33.19
CA GLN A 673 -62.02 0.23 -33.70
C GLN A 673 -61.41 1.13 -32.56
N GLN A 674 -60.96 2.36 -32.88
CA GLN A 674 -60.46 3.44 -31.98
C GLN A 674 -60.89 4.84 -32.54
N PRO A 675 -60.76 6.01 -31.83
CA PRO A 675 -60.51 6.28 -30.40
C PRO A 675 -61.76 6.92 -29.69
N PRO A 676 -62.00 8.25 -29.40
CA PRO A 676 -61.20 9.51 -29.35
C PRO A 676 -61.33 10.45 -28.08
N ALA A 677 -60.41 11.43 -27.97
CA ALA A 677 -60.52 12.84 -27.50
C ALA A 677 -61.17 13.33 -26.15
N THR A 678 -60.32 13.96 -25.31
CA THR A 678 -60.42 15.27 -24.58
C THR A 678 -61.39 15.62 -23.41
N SER A 679 -60.77 16.18 -22.35
CA SER A 679 -61.13 17.34 -21.49
C SER A 679 -62.24 17.32 -20.40
N SER A 680 -61.77 17.19 -19.13
CA SER A 680 -62.01 18.05 -17.94
C SER A 680 -63.38 18.31 -17.30
N SER A 681 -63.38 18.23 -15.95
CA SER A 681 -64.26 18.90 -14.95
C SER A 681 -65.75 18.48 -14.87
N SER A 682 -66.47 18.57 -13.75
CA SER A 682 -66.15 18.70 -12.30
C SER A 682 -67.47 18.58 -11.51
N ILE A 683 -67.42 18.33 -10.18
CA ILE A 683 -68.48 18.70 -9.19
C ILE A 683 -69.79 17.85 -9.33
N MET A 684 -70.52 17.43 -8.28
CA MET A 684 -70.48 17.75 -6.84
C MET A 684 -70.93 16.54 -5.96
N ASP A 685 -70.70 16.69 -4.64
CA ASP A 685 -71.55 16.21 -3.53
C ASP A 685 -71.38 14.74 -3.03
N LEU A 686 -71.74 14.34 -1.79
CA LEU A 686 -72.55 14.99 -0.73
C LEU A 686 -72.19 14.48 0.71
N PHE A 687 -71.86 15.40 1.63
CA PHE A 687 -71.50 15.23 3.08
C PHE A 687 -70.23 14.39 3.40
N GLY A 688 -69.41 14.68 4.42
CA GLY A 688 -69.40 15.69 5.52
C GLY A 688 -68.66 15.09 6.75
N SER A 689 -68.06 15.81 7.71
CA SER A 689 -67.85 17.25 7.92
C SER A 689 -66.77 17.47 9.01
N GLU A 690 -65.93 18.52 8.91
CA GLU A 690 -65.14 19.02 10.06
C GLU A 690 -66.01 19.85 11.04
N PRO A 691 -65.48 20.32 12.19
CA PRO A 691 -64.80 21.63 12.17
C PRO A 691 -63.58 21.79 13.11
N SER A 692 -62.60 22.59 12.68
CA SER A 692 -61.61 23.25 13.57
C SER A 692 -62.11 24.62 14.05
N PRO A 693 -61.69 25.07 15.25
CA PRO A 693 -60.75 26.21 15.35
C PRO A 693 -59.65 25.93 16.42
N ALA A 694 -58.74 26.82 16.86
CA ALA A 694 -58.70 28.29 16.80
C ALA A 694 -57.26 28.88 16.75
N VAL A 695 -57.07 30.09 17.32
CA VAL A 695 -55.91 30.99 17.20
C VAL A 695 -55.38 31.40 18.59
N SER A 696 -54.19 32.00 18.65
CA SER A 696 -53.72 33.03 19.62
C SER A 696 -53.22 32.61 21.02
N SER A 697 -52.42 33.41 21.76
CA SER A 697 -51.31 34.34 21.45
C SER A 697 -50.66 34.87 22.76
N SER A 698 -49.46 35.47 22.69
CA SER A 698 -48.89 36.45 23.67
C SER A 698 -48.62 35.98 25.14
N SER A 699 -47.71 36.55 25.94
CA SER A 699 -46.55 37.45 25.73
C SER A 699 -45.78 37.70 27.04
N ALA A 700 -44.45 37.93 26.97
CA ALA A 700 -43.61 38.69 27.94
C ALA A 700 -43.48 38.16 29.40
N ALA A 701 -42.39 38.33 30.16
CA ALA A 701 -40.96 38.68 29.93
C ALA A 701 -40.18 38.23 31.23
N LEU A 702 -38.97 38.64 31.65
CA LEU A 702 -37.96 39.66 31.25
C LEU A 702 -36.60 39.31 31.91
N ASP A 703 -35.46 39.56 31.23
CA ASP A 703 -34.09 39.72 31.78
C ASP A 703 -33.44 38.55 32.60
N LEU A 704 -32.11 38.42 32.80
CA LEU A 704 -30.95 39.29 32.47
C LEU A 704 -29.64 38.48 32.22
N ILE A 705 -28.81 38.92 31.26
CA ILE A 705 -27.34 38.65 31.09
C ILE A 705 -26.82 37.20 31.07
N GLY A 706 -26.09 36.85 29.99
CA GLY A 706 -25.18 35.67 29.94
C GLY A 706 -24.90 35.18 28.52
N GLY A 707 -23.82 35.65 27.88
CA GLY A 707 -23.52 35.35 26.47
C GLY A 707 -22.86 33.98 26.23
N SER A 708 -23.30 33.27 25.19
CA SER A 708 -22.70 32.01 24.71
C SER A 708 -22.47 32.03 23.19
N ALA A 709 -21.39 31.40 22.72
CA ALA A 709 -20.97 31.44 21.32
C ALA A 709 -21.77 30.48 20.42
N PRO A 710 -21.96 30.80 19.12
CA PRO A 710 -22.62 29.90 18.16
C PRO A 710 -21.73 28.69 17.79
N PRO A 711 -22.31 27.52 17.47
CA PRO A 711 -21.57 26.30 17.16
C PRO A 711 -20.90 26.33 15.79
N SER A 712 -19.69 25.78 15.71
CA SER A 712 -18.87 25.70 14.49
C SER A 712 -19.33 24.61 13.51
N LYS A 713 -19.38 24.93 12.22
CA LYS A 713 -19.66 23.97 11.13
C LYS A 713 -18.52 22.95 10.94
N SER A 714 -18.85 21.75 10.50
CA SER A 714 -17.91 20.65 10.25
C SER A 714 -17.12 20.82 8.94
N GLY A 715 -15.78 20.76 9.03
CA GLY A 715 -14.88 20.65 7.86
C GLY A 715 -14.79 19.23 7.27
N PRO A 716 -13.90 19.00 6.28
CA PRO A 716 -13.78 17.72 5.57
C PRO A 716 -13.44 16.54 6.50
N ALA A 717 -13.90 15.35 6.16
CA ALA A 717 -13.72 14.16 6.98
C ALA A 717 -12.24 13.79 7.15
N GLY A 718 -11.74 13.84 8.39
CA GLY A 718 -10.34 13.53 8.71
C GLY A 718 -10.03 12.03 8.58
N HIS A 719 -8.88 11.71 7.99
CA HIS A 719 -8.41 10.33 7.83
C HIS A 719 -8.06 9.74 9.22
N ALA A 720 -8.69 8.64 9.60
CA ALA A 720 -8.47 8.01 10.91
C ALA A 720 -7.11 7.28 10.92
N CYS A 721 -6.13 7.88 11.59
CA CYS A 721 -4.77 7.33 11.70
C CYS A 721 -4.59 6.43 12.94
N TYR A 722 -5.45 6.59 13.95
CA TYR A 722 -5.46 5.77 15.16
C TYR A 722 -6.88 5.70 15.72
N ASP A 723 -7.35 4.52 16.10
CA ASP A 723 -8.66 4.31 16.73
C ASP A 723 -8.57 3.11 17.69
N ALA A 724 -7.97 3.33 18.85
CA ALA A 724 -7.71 2.28 19.84
C ALA A 724 -7.61 2.86 21.26
N ASN A 725 -7.81 2.01 22.27
CA ASN A 725 -7.72 2.39 23.70
C ASN A 725 -8.64 3.56 24.13
N GLY A 726 -9.67 3.88 23.33
CA GLY A 726 -10.55 5.03 23.56
C GLY A 726 -10.01 6.37 23.07
N LEU A 727 -8.82 6.41 22.46
CA LEU A 727 -8.31 7.59 21.76
C LEU A 727 -8.50 7.40 20.24
N LYS A 728 -9.23 8.31 19.62
CA LYS A 728 -9.36 8.40 18.15
C LYS A 728 -8.55 9.60 17.66
N VAL A 729 -7.66 9.39 16.69
CA VAL A 729 -6.86 10.45 16.07
C VAL A 729 -7.18 10.49 14.58
N THR A 730 -7.78 11.59 14.13
CA THR A 730 -8.07 11.84 12.71
C THR A 730 -7.21 12.98 12.19
N ILE A 731 -6.54 12.79 11.05
CA ILE A 731 -5.78 13.85 10.38
C ILE A 731 -6.62 14.41 9.24
N GLN A 732 -7.08 15.65 9.40
CA GLN A 732 -7.69 16.43 8.33
C GLN A 732 -6.58 17.05 7.47
N LEU A 733 -6.69 16.94 6.15
CA LEU A 733 -5.73 17.50 5.19
C LEU A 733 -6.37 18.68 4.45
N GLN A 734 -5.68 19.81 4.43
CA GLN A 734 -6.03 21.00 3.65
C GLN A 734 -4.82 21.37 2.79
N ARG A 735 -5.02 21.71 1.51
CA ARG A 735 -3.98 22.28 0.65
C ARG A 735 -4.21 23.78 0.53
N ASN A 736 -3.13 24.55 0.65
CA ASN A 736 -3.13 25.98 0.38
C ASN A 736 -2.47 26.21 -1.00
N ALA A 737 -2.88 27.27 -1.70
CA ALA A 737 -2.50 27.55 -3.09
C ALA A 737 -0.98 27.54 -3.38
N GLU A 738 -0.14 27.87 -2.39
CA GLU A 738 1.33 27.80 -2.50
C GLU A 738 1.94 26.37 -2.59
N GLY A 739 1.12 25.33 -2.72
CA GLY A 739 1.56 23.92 -2.69
C GLY A 739 1.92 23.42 -1.28
N VAL A 740 1.48 24.14 -0.24
CA VAL A 740 1.71 23.81 1.16
C VAL A 740 0.51 23.02 1.70
N ILE A 741 0.76 21.82 2.21
CA ILE A 741 -0.23 20.94 2.82
C ILE A 741 -0.28 21.25 4.32
N GLN A 742 -1.41 21.77 4.79
CA GLN A 742 -1.71 21.94 6.20
C GLN A 742 -2.51 20.73 6.69
N ALA A 743 -1.91 19.89 7.52
CA ALA A 743 -2.61 18.79 8.17
C ALA A 743 -2.96 19.17 9.61
N THR A 744 -4.15 18.79 10.07
CA THR A 744 -4.60 19.02 11.44
C THR A 744 -4.96 17.68 12.06
N ALA A 745 -4.14 17.23 13.02
CA ALA A 745 -4.43 16.05 13.82
C ALA A 745 -5.43 16.43 14.92
N LEU A 746 -6.63 15.86 14.86
CA LEU A 746 -7.69 15.98 15.85
C LEU A 746 -7.66 14.73 16.73
N PHE A 747 -7.31 14.91 18.00
CA PHE A 747 -7.39 13.91 19.05
C PHE A 747 -8.78 13.98 19.67
N GLN A 748 -9.49 12.86 19.77
CA GLN A 748 -10.78 12.74 20.45
C GLN A 748 -10.69 11.65 21.52
N ASN A 749 -10.91 12.01 22.78
CA ASN A 749 -10.89 11.07 23.89
C ASN A 749 -12.33 10.55 24.13
N GLY A 750 -12.60 9.31 23.76
CA GLY A 750 -13.94 8.71 23.81
C GLY A 750 -14.52 8.62 25.21
N ALA A 751 -15.85 8.61 25.32
CA ALA A 751 -16.61 8.72 26.57
C ALA A 751 -16.44 7.56 27.59
N GLY A 752 -15.60 6.56 27.29
CA GLY A 752 -15.25 5.44 28.19
C GLY A 752 -13.77 5.39 28.59
N SER A 753 -12.99 6.42 28.27
CA SER A 753 -11.55 6.52 28.52
C SER A 753 -11.22 7.37 29.75
N ALA A 754 -9.98 7.30 30.24
CA ALA A 754 -9.45 8.17 31.29
C ALA A 754 -9.02 9.53 30.72
N PRO A 755 -8.91 10.61 31.53
CA PRO A 755 -8.25 11.83 31.08
C PRO A 755 -6.80 11.53 30.67
N LEU A 756 -6.40 12.00 29.49
CA LEU A 756 -5.06 11.80 28.94
C LEU A 756 -4.22 13.04 29.18
N SER A 757 -3.00 12.88 29.70
CA SER A 757 -2.05 13.98 29.97
C SER A 757 -0.75 13.78 29.19
N ASN A 758 -0.06 14.87 28.84
CA ASN A 758 1.13 14.90 27.99
C ASN A 758 0.90 14.30 26.59
N VAL A 759 -0.27 14.56 26.00
CA VAL A 759 -0.58 14.18 24.62
C VAL A 759 0.23 15.06 23.64
N GLY A 760 0.82 14.44 22.63
CA GLY A 760 1.50 15.14 21.53
C GLY A 760 1.83 14.18 20.39
N LEU A 761 1.77 14.67 19.15
CA LEU A 761 2.11 13.91 17.95
C LEU A 761 3.52 14.29 17.46
N GLN A 762 4.37 13.29 17.29
CA GLN A 762 5.57 13.38 16.46
C GLN A 762 5.24 12.90 15.05
N ALA A 763 5.77 13.60 14.05
CA ALA A 763 5.64 13.22 12.64
C ALA A 763 6.99 13.41 11.94
N ALA A 764 7.24 12.59 10.93
CA ALA A 764 8.40 12.68 10.05
C ALA A 764 7.92 12.76 8.59
N VAL A 765 8.70 13.40 7.74
CA VAL A 765 8.46 13.50 6.29
C VAL A 765 9.72 13.11 5.53
N PRO A 766 9.63 12.67 4.26
CA PRO A 766 10.79 12.53 3.39
C PRO A 766 11.51 13.88 3.24
N LYS A 767 12.84 13.87 3.04
CA LYS A 767 13.64 15.11 2.96
C LYS A 767 13.10 16.12 1.93
N SER A 768 12.51 15.63 0.83
CA SER A 768 11.80 16.41 -0.21
C SER A 768 10.70 17.38 0.30
N GLN A 769 10.31 17.28 1.57
CA GLN A 769 9.29 18.10 2.23
C GLN A 769 9.82 18.69 3.54
N LYS A 770 9.51 19.97 3.79
CA LYS A 770 9.76 20.64 5.08
C LYS A 770 8.49 20.59 5.93
N LEU A 771 8.57 19.86 7.05
CA LEU A 771 7.54 19.76 8.09
C LEU A 771 7.77 20.83 9.18
N GLN A 772 6.72 21.56 9.53
CA GLN A 772 6.64 22.41 10.71
C GLN A 772 5.48 21.92 11.58
N LEU A 773 5.78 21.28 12.71
CA LEU A 773 4.80 20.94 13.74
C LEU A 773 4.54 22.18 14.61
N LEU A 774 3.27 22.55 14.78
CA LEU A 774 2.84 23.54 15.75
C LEU A 774 2.51 22.85 17.09
N SER A 775 2.41 23.65 18.16
CA SER A 775 2.01 23.16 19.48
C SER A 775 0.60 22.58 19.47
N ILE A 776 0.35 21.57 20.33
CA ILE A 776 -0.99 21.04 20.58
C ILE A 776 -1.83 22.07 21.35
N SER A 777 -3.14 22.13 21.06
CA SER A 777 -4.08 23.08 21.69
C SER A 777 -4.24 22.85 23.20
N SER A 778 -4.12 21.61 23.66
CA SER A 778 -4.04 21.24 25.08
C SER A 778 -3.24 19.94 25.23
N SER A 779 -2.31 19.92 26.18
CA SER A 779 -1.55 18.71 26.56
C SER A 779 -2.38 17.73 27.39
N GLU A 780 -3.52 18.19 27.92
CA GLU A 780 -4.51 17.41 28.65
C GLU A 780 -5.79 17.30 27.82
N VAL A 781 -6.34 16.09 27.69
CA VAL A 781 -7.56 15.79 26.94
C VAL A 781 -8.55 15.09 27.87
N ALA A 782 -9.53 15.84 28.35
CA ALA A 782 -10.60 15.36 29.22
C ALA A 782 -11.47 14.29 28.55
N VAL A 783 -12.25 13.55 29.33
CA VAL A 783 -13.14 12.49 28.83
C VAL A 783 -14.26 13.11 27.99
N GLY A 784 -14.45 12.65 26.76
CA GLY A 784 -15.33 13.27 25.76
C GLY A 784 -14.76 14.54 25.10
N GLY A 785 -13.59 15.01 25.54
CA GLY A 785 -12.92 16.20 25.00
C GLY A 785 -12.12 15.91 23.73
N SER A 786 -11.77 16.98 23.03
CA SER A 786 -10.87 16.95 21.88
C SER A 786 -9.76 17.98 21.99
N ALA A 787 -8.63 17.69 21.35
CA ALA A 787 -7.51 18.59 21.15
C ALA A 787 -7.10 18.57 19.67
N THR A 788 -6.46 19.63 19.19
CA THR A 788 -5.89 19.69 17.85
C THR A 788 -4.39 19.98 17.89
N GLN A 789 -3.64 19.36 16.99
CA GLN A 789 -2.27 19.75 16.69
C GLN A 789 -2.13 19.94 15.18
N MET A 790 -1.71 21.12 14.77
CA MET A 790 -1.55 21.48 13.37
C MET A 790 -0.11 21.22 12.92
N MET A 791 0.05 20.77 11.68
CA MET A 791 1.35 20.58 11.04
C MET A 791 1.32 21.14 9.62
N ARG A 792 2.41 21.75 9.18
CA ARG A 792 2.52 22.41 7.88
C ARG A 792 3.64 21.74 7.08
N ILE A 793 3.29 21.13 5.96
CA ILE A 793 4.17 20.33 5.11
C ILE A 793 4.31 21.07 3.78
N SER A 794 5.50 21.58 3.49
CA SER A 794 5.81 22.33 2.27
C SER A 794 6.78 21.54 1.39
N GLY A 795 6.53 21.46 0.08
CA GLY A 795 7.49 20.88 -0.86
C GLY A 795 8.74 21.77 -0.99
N CYS A 796 9.91 21.17 -1.18
CA CYS A 796 11.14 21.96 -1.36
C CYS A 796 11.11 22.77 -2.67
N LYS A 797 11.12 24.11 -2.54
CA LYS A 797 11.37 25.06 -3.62
C LYS A 797 12.89 25.10 -3.87
N GLY A 798 13.33 24.62 -5.03
CA GLY A 798 14.74 24.55 -5.43
C GLY A 798 14.84 24.19 -6.91
N GLU A 799 15.93 24.62 -7.55
CA GLU A 799 16.16 24.37 -8.98
C GLU A 799 16.46 22.90 -9.27
N PHE A 800 16.18 22.47 -10.50
CA PHE A 800 16.54 21.15 -10.99
C PHE A 800 17.85 21.21 -11.76
N HIS A 801 18.78 20.33 -11.40
CA HIS A 801 20.04 20.10 -12.09
C HIS A 801 20.03 18.68 -12.65
N ASP A 802 20.54 18.47 -13.87
CA ASP A 802 20.68 17.13 -14.44
C ASP A 802 22.15 16.70 -14.30
N GLY A 803 22.40 15.55 -13.65
CA GLY A 803 23.73 15.06 -13.28
C GLY A 803 24.00 13.64 -13.79
N THR A 804 25.22 13.37 -14.26
CA THR A 804 25.62 12.07 -14.83
C THR A 804 26.52 11.31 -13.86
N ILE A 805 26.29 10.01 -13.66
CA ILE A 805 27.11 9.17 -12.77
C ILE A 805 28.47 8.89 -13.41
N ILE A 806 29.54 9.52 -12.90
CA ILE A 806 30.91 9.41 -13.42
C ILE A 806 31.83 8.51 -12.57
N HIS A 807 31.47 8.21 -11.33
CA HIS A 807 32.26 7.32 -10.46
C HIS A 807 31.39 6.61 -9.43
N VAL A 808 31.70 5.35 -9.14
CA VAL A 808 31.04 4.54 -8.09
C VAL A 808 32.08 3.76 -7.29
N ASP A 809 32.51 4.34 -6.17
CA ASP A 809 33.40 3.71 -5.20
C ASP A 809 32.59 2.89 -4.17
N GLN A 810 33.19 1.84 -3.62
CA GLN A 810 32.57 1.02 -2.59
C GLN A 810 33.46 1.04 -1.34
N VAL A 811 33.02 1.76 -0.31
CA VAL A 811 33.79 2.00 0.92
C VAL A 811 33.76 0.77 1.82
N ASN A 812 32.60 0.11 1.88
CA ASN A 812 32.40 -1.16 2.58
C ASN A 812 31.21 -1.92 1.96
N GLU A 813 30.85 -3.05 2.55
CA GLU A 813 29.74 -3.92 2.10
C GLU A 813 28.40 -3.19 1.95
N ARG A 814 28.14 -2.16 2.78
CA ARG A 814 26.84 -1.48 2.88
C ARG A 814 26.84 -0.04 2.40
N ILE A 815 27.95 0.54 1.94
CA ILE A 815 28.05 1.95 1.54
C ILE A 815 28.85 2.11 0.24
N ARG A 816 28.24 2.80 -0.73
CA ARG A 816 28.88 3.27 -1.97
C ARG A 816 28.95 4.80 -1.99
N LEU A 817 30.01 5.35 -2.58
CA LEU A 817 30.14 6.77 -2.92
C LEU A 817 29.85 6.93 -4.41
N PHE A 818 28.97 7.87 -4.77
CA PHE A 818 28.62 8.21 -6.14
C PHE A 818 29.09 9.64 -6.46
N ARG A 819 29.80 9.82 -7.58
CA ARG A 819 30.12 11.15 -8.12
C ARG A 819 29.22 11.46 -9.31
N LEU A 820 28.55 12.60 -9.24
CA LEU A 820 27.57 13.10 -10.19
C LEU A 820 28.09 14.39 -10.83
N GLU A 821 28.50 14.33 -12.10
CA GLU A 821 28.93 15.50 -12.85
C GLU A 821 27.72 16.30 -13.36
N LEU A 822 27.69 17.61 -13.09
CA LEU A 822 26.54 18.48 -13.33
C LEU A 822 26.52 18.98 -14.78
N VAL A 823 25.70 18.32 -15.61
CA VAL A 823 25.52 18.64 -17.03
C VAL A 823 24.84 20.01 -17.22
N SER A 824 24.03 20.43 -16.25
CA SER A 824 23.38 21.75 -16.21
C SER A 824 24.30 22.92 -15.88
N GLY A 825 25.60 22.69 -15.68
CA GLY A 825 26.55 23.71 -15.23
C GLY A 825 26.67 23.80 -13.69
N PRO A 826 27.48 24.75 -13.18
CA PRO A 826 27.86 24.80 -11.77
C PRO A 826 26.69 25.18 -10.86
N ALA A 827 26.48 24.38 -9.80
CA ALA A 827 25.42 24.58 -8.82
C ALA A 827 25.97 25.24 -7.54
N LYS A 828 25.18 26.14 -6.94
CA LYS A 828 25.48 26.75 -5.64
C LYS A 828 24.70 26.04 -4.55
N PHE A 829 25.39 25.48 -3.57
CA PHE A 829 24.79 24.87 -2.38
C PHE A 829 25.59 25.22 -1.11
N SER A 830 24.97 25.10 0.05
CA SER A 830 25.61 25.31 1.36
C SER A 830 26.07 23.98 1.98
N PRO A 831 27.22 23.92 2.66
CA PRO A 831 27.70 22.71 3.35
C PRO A 831 26.62 22.11 4.27
N GLY A 832 26.45 20.79 4.19
CA GLY A 832 25.41 20.06 4.93
C GLY A 832 24.06 19.90 4.22
N GLN A 833 23.83 20.59 3.10
CA GLN A 833 22.63 20.38 2.28
C GLN A 833 22.53 18.97 1.70
N TRP A 834 21.32 18.60 1.29
CA TRP A 834 20.99 17.31 0.70
C TRP A 834 20.35 17.51 -0.67
N VAL A 835 20.19 16.43 -1.44
CA VAL A 835 19.63 16.44 -2.79
C VAL A 835 18.53 15.40 -2.92
N ASP A 836 17.41 15.78 -3.54
CA ASP A 836 16.41 14.86 -4.06
C ASP A 836 16.95 14.29 -5.37
N THR A 837 17.26 12.99 -5.38
CA THR A 837 17.67 12.26 -6.57
C THR A 837 16.48 11.53 -7.18
N PHE A 838 16.16 11.88 -8.42
CA PHE A 838 15.16 11.23 -9.26
C PHE A 838 15.88 10.33 -10.27
N VAL A 839 15.55 9.03 -10.25
CA VAL A 839 16.11 8.03 -11.18
C VAL A 839 15.07 7.65 -12.24
N PRO A 840 15.50 7.24 -13.46
CA PRO A 840 14.60 6.74 -14.49
C PRO A 840 13.67 5.62 -13.99
N GLY A 841 12.36 5.79 -14.21
CA GLY A 841 11.32 4.80 -13.89
C GLY A 841 10.76 4.85 -12.46
N ILE A 842 11.15 5.82 -11.61
CA ILE A 842 10.66 5.91 -10.22
C ILE A 842 10.14 7.32 -9.88
N ASP A 843 8.83 7.46 -9.71
CA ASP A 843 8.15 8.75 -9.44
C ASP A 843 8.51 9.39 -8.07
N LYS A 844 9.05 8.60 -7.14
CA LYS A 844 9.40 9.05 -5.79
C LYS A 844 10.91 9.33 -5.72
N PRO A 845 11.37 10.57 -5.42
CA PRO A 845 12.79 10.85 -5.25
C PRO A 845 13.36 10.21 -3.98
N GLY A 846 14.65 9.87 -4.03
CA GLY A 846 15.45 9.50 -2.86
C GLY A 846 16.23 10.72 -2.37
N GLY A 847 16.03 11.11 -1.10
CA GLY A 847 16.75 12.23 -0.49
C GLY A 847 18.09 11.79 0.12
N PHE A 848 19.21 12.21 -0.46
CA PHE A 848 20.57 11.85 -0.01
C PHE A 848 21.38 13.09 0.37
N THR A 849 22.18 13.04 1.44
CA THR A 849 22.99 14.21 1.84
C THR A 849 24.24 14.37 0.97
N ILE A 850 24.56 15.62 0.60
CA ILE A 850 25.73 15.96 -0.20
C ILE A 850 26.98 15.86 0.69
N THR A 851 27.98 15.08 0.25
CA THR A 851 29.24 14.88 0.99
C THR A 851 30.39 15.73 0.44
N SER A 852 30.32 16.14 -0.83
CA SER A 852 31.27 17.08 -1.44
C SER A 852 31.23 18.48 -0.81
N VAL A 853 32.35 19.20 -0.89
CA VAL A 853 32.47 20.61 -0.51
C VAL A 853 31.90 21.50 -1.63
N PRO A 854 31.20 22.63 -1.35
CA PRO A 854 30.57 23.47 -2.37
C PRO A 854 31.47 23.94 -3.52
N SER A 855 32.76 24.16 -3.23
CA SER A 855 33.79 24.51 -4.22
C SER A 855 33.78 23.58 -5.44
N ARG A 856 33.51 22.28 -5.22
CA ARG A 856 33.55 21.22 -6.23
C ARG A 856 32.36 21.25 -7.19
N ALA A 857 31.22 21.81 -6.79
CA ALA A 857 30.08 22.05 -7.68
C ALA A 857 30.06 23.47 -8.27
N SER A 858 30.74 24.44 -7.65
CA SER A 858 30.83 25.82 -8.16
C SER A 858 31.93 26.04 -9.20
N THR A 859 32.85 25.09 -9.38
CA THR A 859 33.99 25.20 -10.30
C THR A 859 33.53 25.18 -11.77
N SER A 860 34.12 26.03 -12.62
CA SER A 860 33.77 26.17 -14.04
C SER A 860 34.20 25.00 -14.94
N THR A 861 34.87 24.00 -14.38
CA THR A 861 35.48 22.87 -15.08
C THR A 861 35.08 21.61 -14.33
N ASN A 862 34.30 20.75 -15.00
CA ASN A 862 33.80 19.47 -14.50
C ASN A 862 33.17 19.55 -13.07
N PRO A 863 32.18 20.44 -12.85
CA PRO A 863 31.52 20.58 -11.55
C PRO A 863 30.82 19.28 -11.15
N TYR A 864 31.03 18.79 -9.93
CA TYR A 864 30.43 17.55 -9.46
C TYR A 864 29.90 17.64 -8.02
N ILE A 865 28.91 16.78 -7.74
CA ILE A 865 28.37 16.50 -6.41
C ILE A 865 28.74 15.06 -6.04
N GLU A 866 29.11 14.83 -4.78
CA GLU A 866 29.35 13.49 -4.24
C GLU A 866 28.28 13.11 -3.21
N LEU A 867 27.83 11.85 -3.25
CA LEU A 867 26.82 11.28 -2.35
C LEU A 867 27.30 9.95 -1.75
N ALA A 868 27.31 9.84 -0.42
CA ALA A 868 27.48 8.56 0.28
C ALA A 868 26.12 7.89 0.52
N ILE A 869 25.88 6.76 -0.15
CA ILE A 869 24.59 6.06 -0.16
C ILE A 869 24.76 4.67 0.48
N ALA A 870 24.08 4.48 1.61
CA ALA A 870 23.97 3.18 2.27
C ALA A 870 22.94 2.29 1.57
N GLN A 871 23.14 0.97 1.59
CA GLN A 871 22.13 0.00 1.16
C GLN A 871 20.93 0.03 2.11
N ALA A 872 19.72 0.18 1.56
CA ALA A 872 18.48 0.25 2.33
C ALA A 872 17.31 -0.31 1.51
N ASP A 873 16.72 -1.41 1.98
CA ASP A 873 15.77 -2.22 1.21
C ASP A 873 14.36 -1.60 1.11
N GLY A 874 14.10 -0.53 1.86
CA GLY A 874 12.83 0.21 1.85
C GLY A 874 12.75 1.38 0.86
N ASN A 875 13.82 1.67 0.11
CA ASN A 875 13.85 2.78 -0.85
C ASN A 875 14.21 2.31 -2.27
N ALA A 876 13.23 2.33 -3.18
CA ALA A 876 13.41 1.91 -4.56
C ALA A 876 14.50 2.70 -5.32
N VAL A 877 14.73 3.97 -4.99
CA VAL A 877 15.84 4.77 -5.55
C VAL A 877 17.19 4.26 -5.07
N THR A 878 17.28 3.79 -3.82
CA THR A 878 18.50 3.17 -3.28
C THR A 878 18.74 1.81 -3.96
N GLN A 879 17.70 0.98 -4.12
CA GLN A 879 17.79 -0.28 -4.86
C GLN A 879 18.27 -0.07 -6.31
N TRP A 880 17.70 0.92 -7.01
CA TRP A 880 18.08 1.28 -8.39
C TRP A 880 19.58 1.65 -8.52
N LEU A 881 20.12 2.40 -7.54
CA LEU A 881 21.53 2.79 -7.49
C LEU A 881 22.47 1.66 -7.00
N TRP A 882 21.92 0.66 -6.30
CA TRP A 882 22.67 -0.50 -5.81
C TRP A 882 22.79 -1.67 -6.82
N ARG A 883 22.21 -1.52 -8.02
CA ARG A 883 22.44 -2.38 -9.20
C ARG A 883 23.93 -2.53 -9.56
N PRO A 884 24.31 -3.49 -10.44
CA PRO A 884 25.70 -3.67 -10.89
C PRO A 884 26.31 -2.36 -11.41
N ARG A 885 27.58 -2.08 -11.05
CA ARG A 885 28.20 -0.77 -11.38
C ARG A 885 28.22 -0.48 -12.88
N SER A 886 28.30 -1.52 -13.71
CA SER A 886 28.23 -1.47 -15.18
C SER A 886 26.90 -0.96 -15.75
N GLU A 887 25.79 -1.09 -15.02
CA GLU A 887 24.46 -0.60 -15.43
C GLU A 887 24.15 0.82 -14.94
N VAL A 888 24.96 1.34 -14.01
CA VAL A 888 24.70 2.58 -13.27
C VAL A 888 25.69 3.69 -13.67
N MET A 889 26.87 3.33 -14.15
CA MET A 889 27.84 4.29 -14.71
C MET A 889 27.33 4.90 -16.02
N GLY A 890 27.47 6.22 -16.18
CA GLY A 890 27.02 6.96 -17.37
C GLY A 890 25.54 7.31 -17.40
N GLU A 891 24.74 6.82 -16.46
CA GLU A 891 23.31 7.14 -16.36
C GLU A 891 23.06 8.57 -15.89
N LYS A 892 21.91 9.13 -16.33
CA LYS A 892 21.50 10.50 -16.03
C LYS A 892 20.44 10.55 -14.95
N LEU A 893 20.75 11.24 -13.85
CA LEU A 893 19.84 11.50 -12.75
C LEU A 893 19.39 12.96 -12.78
N ARG A 894 18.13 13.21 -12.40
CA ARG A 894 17.68 14.56 -12.09
C ARG A 894 17.84 14.81 -10.60
N LEU A 895 18.36 15.97 -10.25
CA LEU A 895 18.76 16.37 -8.92
C LEU A 895 18.02 17.66 -8.53
N ARG A 896 17.58 17.78 -7.27
CA ARG A 896 17.09 19.05 -6.72
C ARG A 896 17.68 19.27 -5.32
N ILE A 897 18.45 20.33 -5.17
CA ILE A 897 19.16 20.62 -3.90
C ILE A 897 18.18 21.22 -2.88
N GLY A 898 18.36 20.87 -1.60
CA GLY A 898 17.52 21.33 -0.51
C GLY A 898 18.15 21.15 0.87
N GLY A 899 17.40 21.56 1.90
CA GLY A 899 17.81 21.44 3.29
C GLY A 899 18.15 22.76 3.98
N SER A 900 17.99 22.74 5.31
CA SER A 900 18.23 23.88 6.22
C SER A 900 19.20 23.55 7.36
N PHE A 901 19.75 22.33 7.38
CA PHE A 901 20.84 21.94 8.26
C PHE A 901 22.16 22.32 7.59
N VAL A 902 22.54 23.60 7.70
CA VAL A 902 23.62 24.22 6.92
C VAL A 902 24.69 24.86 7.81
N PHE A 903 25.88 25.04 7.24
CA PHE A 903 26.98 25.79 7.84
C PHE A 903 27.51 26.85 6.86
N PRO A 904 27.73 28.12 7.28
CA PRO A 904 27.34 28.70 8.57
C PRO A 904 25.80 28.76 8.72
N PRO A 905 25.28 28.87 9.96
CA PRO A 905 23.85 28.99 10.18
C PRO A 905 23.31 30.35 9.72
N SER A 906 22.08 30.36 9.18
CA SER A 906 21.37 31.58 8.77
C SER A 906 20.85 32.35 10.00
N LEU A 907 21.73 33.13 10.63
CA LEU A 907 21.39 34.07 11.70
C LEU A 907 20.70 35.32 11.12
N ASP A 908 19.87 35.99 11.92
CA ASP A 908 19.18 37.23 11.51
C ASP A 908 20.16 38.29 10.98
N GLU A 909 19.76 39.02 9.94
CA GLU A 909 20.52 40.03 9.18
C GLU A 909 20.97 41.28 9.99
N ARG A 910 20.90 41.23 11.33
CA ARG A 910 21.24 42.30 12.27
C ARG A 910 22.62 42.15 12.92
N ARG A 911 23.38 41.10 12.58
CA ARG A 911 24.81 40.97 12.89
C ARG A 911 25.54 40.49 11.63
N GLY A 912 26.63 41.17 11.29
CA GLY A 912 27.43 40.85 10.11
C GLY A 912 28.29 39.59 10.27
N GLU A 913 29.20 39.40 9.31
CA GLU A 913 30.00 38.18 9.12
C GLU A 913 30.95 37.84 10.29
N ASP A 914 31.14 38.76 11.26
CA ASP A 914 31.83 38.51 12.53
C ASP A 914 31.18 37.45 13.45
N GLY A 915 29.99 36.95 13.12
CA GLY A 915 29.17 36.09 14.00
C GLY A 915 29.69 34.67 14.29
N VAL A 916 30.75 34.20 13.59
CA VAL A 916 31.27 32.82 13.70
C VAL A 916 32.75 32.82 14.10
N ARG A 917 33.01 33.18 15.35
CA ARG A 917 34.28 32.94 16.07
C ARG A 917 34.03 32.02 17.27
N GLY A 918 35.07 31.31 17.71
CA GLY A 918 34.99 30.36 18.83
C GLY A 918 35.24 28.91 18.38
N SER A 919 34.42 27.99 18.88
CA SER A 919 34.63 26.53 18.74
C SER A 919 33.44 25.81 18.12
N VAL A 920 33.70 24.77 17.33
CA VAL A 920 32.65 23.96 16.68
C VAL A 920 32.72 22.51 17.13
N VAL A 921 31.60 21.95 17.59
CA VAL A 921 31.50 20.56 18.02
C VAL A 921 30.56 19.78 17.08
N PHE A 922 31.12 18.79 16.40
CA PHE A 922 30.41 17.88 15.51
C PHE A 922 30.15 16.55 16.20
N VAL A 923 28.90 16.09 16.22
CA VAL A 923 28.48 14.81 16.82
C VAL A 923 27.73 13.98 15.79
N ALA A 924 28.39 12.94 15.27
CA ALA A 924 27.88 12.06 14.23
C ALA A 924 27.52 10.67 14.77
N GLY A 925 26.33 10.17 14.43
CA GLY A 925 25.94 8.77 14.59
C GLY A 925 25.73 8.09 13.24
N GLY A 926 26.52 7.06 12.93
CA GLY A 926 26.38 6.23 11.73
C GLY A 926 26.51 7.02 10.42
N VAL A 927 25.47 7.02 9.60
CA VAL A 927 25.38 7.81 8.36
C VAL A 927 25.24 9.32 8.60
N GLY A 928 25.03 9.75 9.85
CA GLY A 928 25.00 11.15 10.26
C GLY A 928 26.35 11.89 10.10
N ILE A 929 27.42 11.18 9.75
CA ILE A 929 28.69 11.81 9.34
C ILE A 929 28.57 12.57 8.01
N ASN A 930 27.65 12.16 7.11
CA ASN A 930 27.55 12.70 5.74
C ASN A 930 27.41 14.23 5.66
N PRO A 931 26.46 14.91 6.34
CA PRO A 931 26.38 16.37 6.31
C PRO A 931 27.62 17.02 6.95
N LEU A 932 28.11 16.43 8.04
CA LEU A 932 29.18 17.02 8.83
C LEU A 932 30.53 16.92 8.10
N PHE A 933 30.75 15.92 7.26
CA PHE A 933 31.92 15.83 6.38
C PHE A 933 31.98 16.99 5.37
N SER A 934 30.85 17.36 4.75
CA SER A 934 30.76 18.53 3.86
C SER A 934 31.08 19.83 4.61
N MET A 935 30.60 19.96 5.86
CA MET A 935 30.92 21.11 6.74
C MET A 935 32.40 21.15 7.13
N ILE A 936 32.99 20.02 7.54
CA ILE A 936 34.40 19.88 7.93
C ILE A 936 35.34 20.16 6.74
N GLY A 937 34.99 19.67 5.54
CA GLY A 937 35.74 19.96 4.31
C GLY A 937 35.65 21.43 3.91
N TYR A 938 34.49 22.08 4.07
CA TYR A 938 34.34 23.52 3.85
C TYR A 938 35.15 24.36 4.85
N LEU A 939 35.19 23.97 6.12
CA LEU A 939 36.05 24.58 7.14
C LEU A 939 37.54 24.46 6.80
N ALA A 940 37.97 23.34 6.22
CA ALA A 940 39.36 23.15 5.80
C ALA A 940 39.74 23.85 4.48
N GLU A 941 38.76 24.43 3.76
CA GLU A 941 38.95 25.26 2.56
C GLU A 941 38.69 26.76 2.80
N SER A 942 38.14 27.15 3.95
CA SER A 942 37.69 28.52 4.24
C SER A 942 38.42 29.13 5.45
N GLU A 943 38.99 30.33 5.31
CA GLU A 943 39.68 31.06 6.39
C GLU A 943 38.71 31.70 7.40
N LEU A 944 37.74 30.92 7.88
CA LEU A 944 36.86 31.30 8.99
C LEU A 944 37.63 31.20 10.32
N GLY A 945 37.57 32.25 11.13
CA GLY A 945 38.31 32.39 12.40
C GLY A 945 37.76 31.51 13.53
N ILE A 946 37.91 30.18 13.39
CA ILE A 946 37.47 29.14 14.32
C ILE A 946 38.71 28.45 14.90
N ASP A 947 38.86 28.50 16.22
CA ASP A 947 40.12 28.13 16.90
C ASP A 947 40.21 26.64 17.27
N ASP A 948 39.06 25.95 17.41
CA ASP A 948 38.98 24.55 17.85
C ASP A 948 37.74 23.84 17.26
N VAL A 949 37.99 22.71 16.59
CA VAL A 949 36.98 21.84 15.95
C VAL A 949 37.05 20.44 16.55
N ARG A 950 36.00 20.01 17.25
CA ARG A 950 35.94 18.71 17.94
C ARG A 950 34.93 17.79 17.29
N LEU A 951 35.34 16.59 16.89
CA LEU A 951 34.47 15.58 16.26
C LEU A 951 34.28 14.37 17.18
N LEU A 952 33.03 14.04 17.49
CA LEU A 952 32.63 12.76 18.08
C LEU A 952 31.90 11.95 17.02
N TYR A 953 32.46 10.81 16.60
CA TYR A 953 31.85 9.96 15.57
C TYR A 953 31.58 8.54 16.10
N ALA A 954 30.31 8.15 16.21
CA ALA A 954 29.90 6.79 16.54
C ALA A 954 29.60 5.95 15.29
N THR A 955 30.21 4.77 15.21
CA THR A 955 30.05 3.85 14.07
C THR A 955 30.06 2.38 14.47
N LYS A 956 29.75 1.50 13.51
CA LYS A 956 29.92 0.03 13.63
C LYS A 956 31.23 -0.37 12.97
N ILE A 957 31.91 -1.39 13.51
CA ILE A 957 33.09 -1.98 12.84
C ILE A 957 32.63 -2.64 11.52
N PRO A 958 33.24 -2.34 10.36
CA PRO A 958 33.05 -3.11 9.12
C PRO A 958 33.52 -4.56 9.30
N ALA A 959 32.94 -5.54 8.61
CA ALA A 959 33.23 -6.96 8.84
C ALA A 959 34.73 -7.34 8.68
N SER A 960 35.52 -6.54 7.95
CA SER A 960 36.98 -6.73 7.82
C SER A 960 37.82 -6.33 9.05
N GLY A 961 37.21 -5.71 10.05
CA GLY A 961 37.91 -5.23 11.25
C GLY A 961 38.79 -3.98 11.08
N ARG A 962 38.96 -3.46 9.84
CA ARG A 962 39.89 -2.36 9.54
C ARG A 962 39.26 -0.98 9.72
N LEU A 963 39.98 -0.08 10.39
CA LEU A 963 39.59 1.33 10.56
C LEU A 963 39.55 2.10 9.23
N ASP A 964 40.35 1.71 8.24
CA ASP A 964 40.39 2.34 6.91
C ASP A 964 39.08 2.22 6.11
N GLN A 965 38.16 1.33 6.53
CA GLN A 965 36.84 1.16 5.92
C GLN A 965 35.72 1.91 6.67
N VAL A 966 36.07 2.71 7.69
CA VAL A 966 35.16 3.65 8.33
C VAL A 966 35.00 4.87 7.42
N LEU A 967 33.75 5.16 7.04
CA LEU A 967 33.39 6.23 6.11
C LEU A 967 33.98 7.59 6.54
N PHE A 968 34.71 8.23 5.63
CA PHE A 968 35.39 9.53 5.78
C PHE A 968 36.42 9.65 6.92
N LEU A 969 36.69 8.60 7.72
CA LEU A 969 37.60 8.70 8.87
C LEU A 969 39.02 9.08 8.45
N ARG A 970 39.52 8.45 7.37
CA ARG A 970 40.84 8.74 6.80
C ARG A 970 40.92 10.18 6.29
N ASP A 971 39.94 10.61 5.51
CA ASP A 971 39.93 11.92 4.85
C ASP A 971 39.84 13.05 5.89
N ILE A 972 39.02 12.88 6.93
CA ILE A 972 38.96 13.80 8.07
C ILE A 972 40.28 13.81 8.84
N ALA A 973 40.85 12.65 9.15
CA ALA A 973 42.13 12.58 9.87
C ALA A 973 43.27 13.25 9.08
N GLU A 974 43.28 13.11 7.75
CA GLU A 974 44.25 13.79 6.89
C GLU A 974 44.10 15.33 6.89
N LEU A 975 42.88 15.88 7.00
CA LEU A 975 42.67 17.33 7.14
C LEU A 975 43.23 17.89 8.47
N PHE A 976 43.12 17.13 9.56
CA PHE A 976 43.72 17.48 10.86
C PHE A 976 45.25 17.28 10.83
N GLY A 977 45.75 16.20 10.23
CA GLY A 977 47.19 15.90 10.11
C GLY A 977 47.94 16.88 9.20
N GLN A 978 47.28 17.41 8.17
CA GLN A 978 47.79 18.52 7.34
C GLN A 978 47.75 19.88 8.07
N GLY A 979 47.23 19.96 9.31
CA GLY A 979 47.17 21.18 10.11
C GLY A 979 46.15 22.23 9.65
N LYS A 980 45.26 21.88 8.70
CA LYS A 980 44.18 22.76 8.21
C LYS A 980 43.08 22.96 9.25
N LEU A 981 42.88 21.97 10.11
CA LEU A 981 41.95 22.01 11.24
C LEU A 981 42.71 21.74 12.54
N ARG A 982 42.29 22.39 13.63
CA ARG A 982 42.83 22.22 14.98
C ARG A 982 41.74 21.71 15.90
N GLY A 983 42.03 20.75 16.76
CA GLY A 983 41.08 20.20 17.74
C GLY A 983 41.25 18.70 17.97
N GLU A 984 40.17 18.00 18.31
CA GLU A 984 40.19 16.58 18.75
C GLU A 984 39.20 15.71 17.96
N ILE A 985 39.63 14.51 17.56
CA ILE A 985 38.78 13.47 16.97
C ILE A 985 38.58 12.32 17.99
N ARG A 986 37.33 12.06 18.38
CA ARG A 986 36.92 10.90 19.20
C ARG A 986 36.07 9.94 18.38
N LEU A 987 36.58 8.74 18.13
CA LEU A 987 35.87 7.67 17.43
C LEU A 987 35.25 6.69 18.44
N TYR A 988 33.95 6.44 18.32
CA TYR A 988 33.19 5.52 19.17
C TYR A 988 32.76 4.31 18.37
N VAL A 989 33.14 3.13 18.85
CA VAL A 989 33.14 1.91 18.04
C VAL A 989 32.27 0.85 18.69
N THR A 990 31.22 0.44 17.99
CA THR A 990 30.40 -0.72 18.35
C THR A 990 30.81 -1.93 17.51
N ALA A 991 31.28 -2.99 18.19
CA ALA A 991 31.64 -4.23 17.53
C ALA A 991 30.39 -4.99 17.04
N ALA A 992 30.51 -5.68 15.91
CA ALA A 992 29.55 -6.70 15.49
C ALA A 992 29.89 -8.04 16.16
N THR A 993 28.88 -8.77 16.61
CA THR A 993 29.07 -10.01 17.38
C THR A 993 29.34 -11.20 16.46
N THR A 994 30.62 -11.46 16.15
CA THR A 994 30.99 -12.68 15.41
C THR A 994 32.38 -13.21 15.80
N THR A 995 32.54 -14.52 15.64
CA THR A 995 33.64 -15.40 16.09
C THR A 995 35.08 -14.90 15.90
N ALA A 996 35.74 -14.61 17.03
CA ALA A 996 37.12 -14.97 17.37
C ALA A 996 38.24 -14.92 16.28
N THR A 997 38.79 -13.73 16.04
CA THR A 997 40.26 -13.58 15.91
C THR A 997 40.70 -12.18 16.37
N THR A 998 41.08 -12.05 17.63
CA THR A 998 41.43 -10.75 18.24
C THR A 998 42.89 -10.37 17.96
N THR A 999 43.19 -9.88 16.76
CA THR A 999 44.51 -9.31 16.42
C THR A 999 44.39 -8.00 15.63
N LEU A 1000 44.15 -6.91 16.35
CA LEU A 1000 44.52 -5.53 15.95
C LEU A 1000 44.84 -4.68 17.20
N ASP A 1001 45.38 -5.38 18.21
CA ASP A 1001 46.00 -4.97 19.46
C ASP A 1001 45.41 -3.76 20.19
N SER A 1002 44.42 -4.05 21.05
CA SER A 1002 43.87 -3.19 22.10
C SER A 1002 43.18 -1.89 21.69
N LEU A 1003 41.95 -1.74 22.18
CA LEU A 1003 41.18 -0.49 22.24
C LEU A 1003 40.45 -0.51 23.60
N PRO A 1004 40.30 0.62 24.31
CA PRO A 1004 40.47 2.01 23.85
C PRO A 1004 41.92 2.52 23.86
N GLY A 1005 42.18 3.60 23.11
CA GLY A 1005 43.47 4.29 23.08
C GLY A 1005 43.52 5.41 22.03
N ILE A 1006 44.53 6.29 22.11
CA ILE A 1006 44.83 7.26 21.04
C ILE A 1006 45.65 6.54 19.97
N ARG A 1007 45.25 6.66 18.71
CA ARG A 1007 45.97 6.14 17.54
C ARG A 1007 46.26 7.27 16.56
N ASP A 1008 47.46 7.32 16.00
CA ASP A 1008 47.78 8.21 14.88
C ASP A 1008 47.16 7.64 13.60
N ILE A 1009 46.36 8.46 12.91
CA ILE A 1009 45.81 8.16 11.58
C ILE A 1009 46.16 9.37 10.70
N CYS A 1010 46.94 9.15 9.64
CA CYS A 1010 47.35 10.19 8.68
C CYS A 1010 47.99 11.45 9.29
N GLY A 1011 48.64 11.33 10.46
CA GLY A 1011 49.27 12.45 11.19
C GLY A 1011 48.36 13.13 12.22
N ALA A 1012 47.14 12.61 12.45
CA ALA A 1012 46.21 13.13 13.45
C ALA A 1012 45.96 12.13 14.60
N PRO A 1013 46.01 12.58 15.87
CA PRO A 1013 45.71 11.74 17.02
C PRO A 1013 44.19 11.52 17.18
N VAL A 1014 43.74 10.30 16.88
CA VAL A 1014 42.33 9.88 17.02
C VAL A 1014 42.15 9.08 18.31
N SER A 1015 41.35 9.59 19.25
CA SER A 1015 40.95 8.87 20.48
C SER A 1015 39.87 7.84 20.14
N VAL A 1016 40.23 6.57 20.06
CA VAL A 1016 39.28 5.47 19.76
C VAL A 1016 38.76 4.83 21.06
N ARG A 1017 37.43 4.75 21.19
CA ARG A 1017 36.69 4.24 22.36
C ARG A 1017 35.71 3.14 21.94
N ALA A 1018 35.44 2.19 22.84
CA ALA A 1018 34.43 1.15 22.64
C ALA A 1018 33.06 1.58 23.19
N GLY A 1019 31.98 1.29 22.47
CA GLY A 1019 30.61 1.60 22.86
C GLY A 1019 29.92 2.67 22.00
N ARG A 1020 28.83 3.23 22.52
CA ARG A 1020 28.10 4.37 21.92
C ARG A 1020 28.49 5.65 22.65
N ILE A 1021 28.37 6.80 21.98
CA ILE A 1021 28.53 8.13 22.62
C ILE A 1021 27.53 8.23 23.78
N SER A 1022 28.04 8.52 24.98
CA SER A 1022 27.22 8.76 26.17
C SER A 1022 27.02 10.25 26.44
N SER A 1023 25.93 10.61 27.12
CA SER A 1023 25.68 11.99 27.58
C SER A 1023 26.85 12.59 28.36
N ASP A 1024 27.47 11.82 29.27
CA ASP A 1024 28.58 12.30 30.10
C ASP A 1024 29.88 12.52 29.30
N GLU A 1025 30.06 11.82 28.18
CA GLU A 1025 31.19 12.07 27.28
C GLU A 1025 30.99 13.34 26.45
N VAL A 1026 29.76 13.65 26.02
CA VAL A 1026 29.45 14.95 25.38
C VAL A 1026 29.66 16.09 26.37
N ARG A 1027 29.19 15.96 27.62
CA ARG A 1027 29.52 16.89 28.71
C ARG A 1027 31.03 17.08 28.85
N SER A 1028 31.80 15.99 28.84
CA SER A 1028 33.27 16.05 28.97
C SER A 1028 33.98 16.83 27.85
N VAL A 1029 33.39 16.90 26.65
CA VAL A 1029 33.93 17.67 25.51
C VAL A 1029 33.54 19.14 25.63
N VAL A 1030 32.33 19.43 26.06
CA VAL A 1030 31.76 20.78 26.10
C VAL A 1030 32.19 21.58 27.33
N ARG A 1031 32.40 20.94 28.48
CA ARG A 1031 32.70 21.58 29.77
C ARG A 1031 33.95 22.49 29.79
N ASN A 1032 34.84 22.34 28.81
CA ASN A 1032 36.05 23.14 28.65
C ASN A 1032 35.95 24.17 27.50
N LEU A 1033 34.74 24.48 27.02
CA LEU A 1033 34.46 25.46 25.96
C LEU A 1033 33.56 26.59 26.48
N VAL A 1034 33.57 27.74 25.81
CA VAL A 1034 32.73 28.90 26.16
C VAL A 1034 31.32 28.69 25.60
N PRO A 1035 30.25 28.57 26.42
CA PRO A 1035 28.93 28.19 25.94
C PRO A 1035 28.33 29.15 24.91
N ASP A 1036 28.56 30.46 25.06
CA ASP A 1036 28.06 31.49 24.15
C ASP A 1036 28.79 31.56 22.81
N GLU A 1037 30.00 30.98 22.71
CA GLU A 1037 30.86 30.96 21.51
C GLU A 1037 30.97 29.55 20.88
N THR A 1038 30.33 28.55 21.48
CA THR A 1038 30.33 27.17 20.97
C THR A 1038 29.13 26.91 20.06
N LEU A 1039 29.38 26.38 18.86
CA LEU A 1039 28.35 25.95 17.92
C LEU A 1039 28.34 24.41 17.84
N VAL A 1040 27.19 23.78 18.08
CA VAL A 1040 27.09 22.31 18.19
C VAL A 1040 26.15 21.74 17.12
N TYR A 1041 26.67 20.83 16.30
CA TYR A 1041 25.93 20.10 15.28
C TYR A 1041 25.79 18.63 15.67
N VAL A 1042 24.56 18.15 15.87
CA VAL A 1042 24.26 16.74 16.24
C VAL A 1042 23.46 16.08 15.11
N CYS A 1043 24.04 15.08 14.44
CA CYS A 1043 23.37 14.31 13.39
C CYS A 1043 23.34 12.82 13.73
N GLY A 1044 22.16 12.25 13.96
CA GLY A 1044 22.03 10.88 14.46
C GLY A 1044 20.57 10.38 14.56
N PRO A 1045 20.36 9.16 15.11
CA PRO A 1045 19.03 8.64 15.41
C PRO A 1045 18.25 9.51 16.42
N PRO A 1046 16.90 9.47 16.45
CA PRO A 1046 16.11 10.33 17.32
C PRO A 1046 16.44 10.18 18.81
N LEU A 1047 16.53 8.95 19.32
CA LEU A 1047 16.84 8.71 20.74
C LEU A 1047 18.20 9.27 21.16
N MET A 1048 19.23 9.13 20.30
CA MET A 1048 20.57 9.68 20.55
C MET A 1048 20.56 11.20 20.49
N THR A 1049 19.91 11.80 19.50
CA THR A 1049 19.85 13.25 19.34
C THR A 1049 19.09 13.91 20.49
N ASP A 1050 17.94 13.36 20.90
CA ASP A 1050 17.15 13.91 22.03
C ASP A 1050 17.88 13.80 23.38
N GLU A 1051 18.54 12.67 23.66
CA GLU A 1051 19.32 12.50 24.91
C GLU A 1051 20.49 13.49 24.98
N LEU A 1052 21.28 13.59 23.90
CA LEU A 1052 22.46 14.45 23.86
C LEU A 1052 22.11 15.94 23.83
N VAL A 1053 21.00 16.34 23.21
CA VAL A 1053 20.50 17.73 23.28
C VAL A 1053 20.07 18.09 24.69
N ALA A 1054 19.39 17.19 25.41
CA ALA A 1054 19.06 17.41 26.81
C ALA A 1054 20.32 17.55 27.69
N ALA A 1055 21.37 16.77 27.41
CA ALA A 1055 22.66 16.90 28.09
C ALA A 1055 23.37 18.24 27.78
N LEU A 1056 23.37 18.69 26.52
CA LEU A 1056 23.95 19.97 26.08
C LEU A 1056 23.27 21.19 26.71
N ILE A 1057 21.93 21.16 26.81
CA ILE A 1057 21.13 22.21 27.47
C ILE A 1057 21.42 22.22 28.98
N ALA A 1058 21.65 21.07 29.61
CA ALA A 1058 21.99 20.98 31.03
C ALA A 1058 23.37 21.58 31.38
N GLU A 1059 24.32 21.60 30.45
CA GLU A 1059 25.61 22.31 30.59
C GLU A 1059 25.53 23.81 30.19
N GLY A 1060 24.35 24.31 29.82
CA GLY A 1060 24.10 25.74 29.63
C GLY A 1060 24.26 26.28 28.21
N ILE A 1061 24.42 25.45 27.17
CA ILE A 1061 24.43 25.95 25.79
C ILE A 1061 23.00 26.39 25.37
N PRO A 1062 22.81 27.63 24.85
CA PRO A 1062 21.49 28.13 24.49
C PRO A 1062 20.92 27.44 23.24
N SER A 1063 19.85 26.67 23.44
CA SER A 1063 19.20 25.85 22.40
C SER A 1063 18.60 26.63 21.24
N SER A 1064 18.30 27.93 21.41
CA SER A 1064 17.48 28.69 20.46
C SER A 1064 18.19 29.09 19.16
N ASN A 1065 19.52 28.93 19.06
CA ASN A 1065 20.30 29.12 17.81
C ASN A 1065 21.71 28.49 17.81
N ARG A 1066 22.26 28.00 18.94
CA ARG A 1066 23.62 27.41 18.99
C ARG A 1066 23.67 25.87 18.89
N ILE A 1067 22.54 25.18 19.08
CA ILE A 1067 22.45 23.71 18.94
C ILE A 1067 21.62 23.40 17.69
N LEU A 1068 22.24 22.76 16.70
CA LEU A 1068 21.62 22.41 15.42
C LEU A 1068 21.56 20.89 15.31
N THR A 1069 20.39 20.35 14.96
CA THR A 1069 20.13 18.91 14.96
C THR A 1069 19.51 18.41 13.67
N GLU A 1070 20.06 17.35 13.08
CA GLU A 1070 19.39 16.58 12.03
C GLU A 1070 19.15 15.15 12.52
N LYS A 1071 17.93 14.64 12.31
CA LYS A 1071 17.54 13.28 12.70
C LYS A 1071 17.43 12.41 11.45
N TRP A 1072 18.01 11.21 11.50
CA TRP A 1072 17.79 10.16 10.49
C TRP A 1072 17.11 8.94 11.14
N TRP A 1073 16.32 8.23 10.34
CA TRP A 1073 15.40 7.17 10.78
C TRP A 1073 15.90 5.79 10.35
#